data_AF-A0A804LQW6-F1
#
_entry.id   AF-A0A804LQW6-F1
#
_cell.length_a   1.000
_cell.length_b   1.000
_cell.length_c   1.000
_cell.angle_alpha   90.00
_cell.angle_beta   90.00
_cell.angle_gamma   90.00
#
_symmetry.space_group_name_H-M   'P 1'
#
loop_
_entity.id
_entity.type
_entity.pdbx_description
1 polymer ?
#
loop_
_entity_poly.entity_id
_entity_poly.type
_entity_poly.pdbx_seq_one_letter_code
_entity_poly.pdbx_strand_id
1 'polypeptide(L)'
;MRAPLLLWAAATWLAVSAVAHPGRRGGGGGEQPLSRIAVESAVLAVDDAAHVRASPLVLGLKGESSEWVDVEFFHPDPSSDDWIGVFSPADFSAAICEPENPRQSPPVLCSAPIKYQFATFKNDGYNKTGKGYLKLQLINQRGDFSFALFSGGLLKPKLIAVSNKVAFANPKAPVYPRLAQGKSWNEMTVTWTSGYDITEAVPFVEWGEKGGRRFLAPAGTLTFDRNSMCGAPARTVGWRHPGYIHTSYLKDLWPDSRYTYRLGHRLMNGTRVWSKSYSFRASPYPGQDSLQRVVIFGDMGKAEADGSNEFNNFQPGSLNTTYQITSDIENIDMVVHIGDICYANGYLSQWDQFTAQIEPIASTVPYMVGRSAECLSVRYSLISCPSHVYNTAYKKRSFCSGNHERDWPGTGSFYGNLDSGGECGVPAQTVFYTPAENRAKFWYATDYGMFRFCVAHTEEDWRPGTEQYRFIERCLSSVDRQKQPWLVFLAHRVLGYSSCAYYESEGTFEEPMGREALQELWQKYKVDLAFYGHVHSYERTCPVYQVRLHQLPSTASEQVLVIHPTESLDCNLPTNFSAEPVRRRRVGPLQRAVPGDDARRGRRRGSQPLGVRRLEDPVEPLHRLRPRLRQAHRLQPLVAAVRVQEEPRRQRVRPFHHLARLPGRPRLLRRQLPPDHTGLMKPHDRGGFHFSDKGFGPCGGSLAGQQRFKLLYIVFFFFFSFFGSAPINEAFSLLPPLPACETMLFYP
;
A
#
# COMPACT_ATOMS: atom_id res chain seq x y z
N MET A 1 -7.94 44.10 71.65
CA MET A 1 -7.78 44.00 73.13
C MET A 1 -7.07 42.67 73.45
N ARG A 2 -6.90 42.32 74.74
CA ARG A 2 -5.94 41.31 75.25
C ARG A 2 -6.06 39.89 74.62
N ALA A 3 -4.90 39.23 74.46
CA ALA A 3 -4.70 37.77 74.34
C ALA A 3 -4.47 37.17 75.78
N PRO A 4 -3.79 36.02 76.07
CA PRO A 4 -3.02 35.01 75.30
C PRO A 4 -3.86 33.71 75.10
N LEU A 5 -3.42 32.46 74.85
CA LEU A 5 -2.14 31.70 74.81
C LEU A 5 -2.05 30.87 73.49
N LEU A 6 -0.95 30.25 73.00
CA LEU A 6 0.35 29.75 73.51
C LEU A 6 0.31 28.33 74.15
N LEU A 7 1.29 27.43 73.98
CA LEU A 7 2.55 27.37 73.19
C LEU A 7 2.43 26.20 72.16
N TRP A 8 3.39 25.63 71.38
CA TRP A 8 4.81 25.79 70.95
C TRP A 8 4.94 24.87 69.66
N ALA A 9 5.86 24.92 68.69
CA ALA A 9 7.25 25.39 68.48
C ALA A 9 8.37 24.53 69.13
N ALA A 10 9.56 24.28 68.54
CA ALA A 10 10.11 24.36 67.16
C ALA A 10 11.58 23.85 67.16
N ALA A 11 12.29 23.86 66.00
CA ALA A 11 13.77 23.90 65.86
C ALA A 11 14.60 22.59 66.14
N THR A 12 15.82 22.31 65.63
CA THR A 12 16.67 22.90 64.54
C THR A 12 17.92 22.01 64.18
N TRP A 13 18.26 21.91 62.88
CA TRP A 13 19.62 21.99 62.25
C TRP A 13 20.78 20.96 62.47
N LEU A 14 21.73 20.99 61.50
CA LEU A 14 23.11 20.41 61.42
C LEU A 14 23.27 18.87 61.30
N ALA A 15 24.37 18.28 60.77
CA ALA A 15 25.28 18.64 59.66
C ALA A 15 26.27 17.48 59.30
N VAL A 16 26.55 17.28 58.00
CA VAL A 16 27.85 16.88 57.38
C VAL A 16 28.54 15.52 57.72
N SER A 17 28.52 14.61 56.73
CA SER A 17 29.59 13.68 56.24
C SER A 17 30.11 12.44 57.00
N ALA A 18 29.67 11.27 56.48
CA ALA A 18 30.50 10.26 55.75
C ALA A 18 31.41 9.23 56.48
N VAL A 19 31.92 8.27 55.66
CA VAL A 19 32.86 7.14 55.94
C VAL A 19 32.20 5.88 56.58
N ALA A 20 32.37 4.64 56.09
CA ALA A 20 32.74 4.12 54.76
C ALA A 20 32.36 2.61 54.61
N HIS A 21 32.27 2.10 53.38
CA HIS A 21 32.24 0.66 53.05
C HIS A 21 33.66 0.08 52.88
N PRO A 22 33.80 -1.25 53.01
CA PRO A 22 34.63 -2.06 52.11
C PRO A 22 33.79 -2.95 51.17
N GLY A 23 34.33 -3.27 49.98
CA GLY A 23 33.69 -4.16 48.99
C GLY A 23 33.85 -5.67 49.28
N ARG A 24 33.65 -6.59 48.32
CA ARG A 24 33.96 -6.43 46.89
C ARG A 24 33.32 -7.55 46.00
N ARG A 25 32.68 -7.13 44.89
CA ARG A 25 32.50 -7.82 43.56
C ARG A 25 32.37 -9.35 43.47
N GLY A 26 31.37 -9.82 42.71
CA GLY A 26 31.55 -10.93 41.76
C GLY A 26 30.28 -11.70 41.35
N GLY A 27 30.07 -11.88 40.04
CA GLY A 27 29.04 -12.77 39.48
C GLY A 27 27.92 -12.03 38.73
N GLY A 28 27.70 -12.40 37.46
CA GLY A 28 26.58 -11.91 36.67
C GLY A 28 25.49 -12.98 36.55
N GLY A 29 24.23 -12.56 36.60
CA GLY A 29 23.06 -13.36 36.25
C GLY A 29 22.10 -12.49 35.45
N GLY A 30 21.56 -13.02 34.35
CA GLY A 30 20.65 -12.26 33.50
C GLY A 30 19.25 -12.23 34.09
N GLU A 31 18.80 -11.07 34.58
CA GLU A 31 17.39 -10.87 34.90
C GLU A 31 16.57 -10.91 33.60
N GLN A 32 15.76 -11.95 33.47
CA GLN A 32 14.82 -12.15 32.37
C GLN A 32 13.82 -10.99 32.33
N PRO A 33 13.53 -10.38 31.15
CA PRO A 33 12.48 -9.36 31.03
C PRO A 33 11.05 -9.84 31.37
N LEU A 34 10.88 -11.15 31.62
CA LEU A 34 9.59 -11.80 31.88
C LEU A 34 9.13 -11.72 33.36
N SER A 35 9.97 -11.25 34.29
CA SER A 35 9.65 -11.18 35.73
C SER A 35 8.70 -10.03 36.15
N ARG A 36 8.19 -9.24 35.19
CA ARG A 36 7.27 -8.11 35.42
C ARG A 36 5.91 -8.25 34.73
N ILE A 37 5.52 -9.45 34.32
CA ILE A 37 4.12 -9.71 33.97
C ILE A 37 3.32 -9.71 35.27
N ALA A 38 2.50 -8.68 35.49
CA ALA A 38 1.50 -8.67 36.54
C ALA A 38 0.35 -9.60 36.14
N VAL A 39 0.47 -10.89 36.48
CA VAL A 39 -0.50 -11.93 36.13
C VAL A 39 -1.87 -11.70 36.82
N GLU A 40 -1.90 -10.91 37.90
CA GLU A 40 -3.05 -10.72 38.79
C GLU A 40 -3.79 -9.38 38.60
N SER A 41 -4.19 -9.04 37.37
CA SER A 41 -5.21 -7.97 37.16
C SER A 41 -6.15 -8.17 35.97
N ALA A 42 -6.18 -9.34 35.35
CA ALA A 42 -7.25 -9.72 34.44
C ALA A 42 -8.52 -10.07 35.24
N VAL A 43 -9.48 -9.14 35.33
CA VAL A 43 -10.79 -9.39 35.97
C VAL A 43 -11.62 -10.28 35.04
N LEU A 44 -11.40 -11.59 35.14
CA LEU A 44 -12.09 -12.62 34.38
C LEU A 44 -13.49 -12.85 34.96
N ALA A 45 -14.39 -11.89 34.70
CA ALA A 45 -15.79 -11.92 35.11
C ALA A 45 -16.65 -12.75 34.15
N VAL A 46 -16.24 -14.00 33.90
CA VAL A 46 -17.03 -14.93 33.08
C VAL A 46 -18.31 -15.28 33.84
N ASP A 47 -19.44 -14.93 33.23
CA ASP A 47 -20.77 -15.15 33.77
C ASP A 47 -21.39 -16.38 33.08
N ASP A 48 -21.77 -17.39 33.87
CA ASP A 48 -22.29 -18.68 33.35
C ASP A 48 -23.64 -18.55 32.61
N ALA A 49 -24.37 -17.43 32.77
CA ALA A 49 -25.59 -17.14 32.01
C ALA A 49 -25.30 -16.34 30.73
N ALA A 50 -24.24 -15.52 30.73
CA ALA A 50 -23.79 -14.81 29.54
C ALA A 50 -23.29 -15.76 28.45
N HIS A 51 -23.42 -15.37 27.18
CA HIS A 51 -22.92 -16.17 26.06
C HIS A 51 -22.71 -15.35 24.79
N VAL A 52 -21.84 -15.86 23.92
CA VAL A 52 -21.70 -15.45 22.51
C VAL A 52 -21.81 -16.71 21.65
N ARG A 53 -22.47 -16.62 20.50
CA ARG A 53 -22.60 -17.71 19.52
C ARG A 53 -22.41 -17.14 18.12
N ALA A 54 -21.61 -17.81 17.30
CA ALA A 54 -21.26 -17.35 15.96
C ALA A 54 -21.59 -18.44 14.92
N SER A 55 -22.28 -18.06 13.84
CA SER A 55 -22.69 -18.99 12.79
C SER A 55 -22.63 -18.36 11.40
N PRO A 56 -22.41 -19.13 10.32
CA PRO A 56 -22.10 -20.56 10.31
C PRO A 56 -20.67 -20.87 10.82
N LEU A 57 -20.43 -22.14 11.19
CA LEU A 57 -19.14 -22.57 11.77
C LEU A 57 -18.00 -22.64 10.74
N VAL A 58 -18.33 -22.85 9.46
CA VAL A 58 -17.37 -23.02 8.37
C VAL A 58 -17.72 -22.08 7.23
N LEU A 59 -16.75 -21.25 6.84
CA LEU A 59 -16.87 -20.21 5.83
C LEU A 59 -16.18 -20.58 4.50
N GLY A 60 -16.51 -19.92 3.40
CA GLY A 60 -15.84 -20.07 2.10
C GLY A 60 -16.00 -21.46 1.48
N LEU A 61 -17.14 -22.13 1.72
CA LEU A 61 -17.40 -23.50 1.28
C LEU A 61 -17.39 -23.71 -0.25
N LYS A 62 -17.52 -22.63 -1.05
CA LYS A 62 -17.40 -22.65 -2.52
C LYS A 62 -16.12 -21.93 -3.00
N GLY A 63 -15.21 -21.60 -2.10
CA GLY A 63 -13.98 -20.84 -2.37
C GLY A 63 -14.11 -19.32 -2.18
N GLU A 64 -15.14 -18.85 -1.50
CA GLU A 64 -15.28 -17.43 -1.13
C GLU A 64 -14.15 -16.99 -0.17
N SER A 65 -13.53 -15.84 -0.45
CA SER A 65 -12.48 -15.22 0.38
C SER A 65 -13.01 -14.19 1.39
N SER A 66 -14.33 -14.01 1.46
CA SER A 66 -15.05 -13.29 2.51
C SER A 66 -16.47 -13.85 2.66
N GLU A 67 -17.02 -13.83 3.87
CA GLU A 67 -18.37 -14.30 4.17
C GLU A 67 -18.96 -13.60 5.40
N TRP A 68 -20.29 -13.56 5.49
CA TRP A 68 -21.01 -12.98 6.63
C TRP A 68 -21.18 -13.99 7.76
N VAL A 69 -20.90 -13.57 8.99
CA VAL A 69 -21.13 -14.31 10.23
C VAL A 69 -22.20 -13.60 11.05
N ASP A 70 -23.18 -14.38 11.48
CA ASP A 70 -24.25 -14.02 12.40
C ASP A 70 -23.77 -14.31 13.84
N VAL A 71 -23.66 -13.26 14.65
CA VAL A 71 -23.13 -13.31 16.02
C VAL A 71 -24.23 -12.90 17.01
N GLU A 72 -24.80 -13.88 17.70
CA GLU A 72 -25.80 -13.69 18.77
C GLU A 72 -25.09 -13.62 20.12
N PHE A 73 -25.53 -12.74 21.02
CA PHE A 73 -24.96 -12.63 22.36
C PHE A 73 -25.95 -12.18 23.43
N PHE A 74 -25.64 -12.55 24.68
CA PHE A 74 -26.40 -12.20 25.87
C PHE A 74 -25.48 -11.90 27.06
N HIS A 75 -25.84 -10.88 27.84
CA HIS A 75 -25.24 -10.49 29.13
C HIS A 75 -26.39 -10.21 30.11
N PRO A 76 -26.47 -10.84 31.31
CA PRO A 76 -27.56 -10.57 32.25
C PRO A 76 -27.57 -9.14 32.80
N ASP A 77 -26.40 -8.52 33.00
CA ASP A 77 -26.23 -7.16 33.53
C ASP A 77 -25.67 -6.19 32.45
N PRO A 78 -26.43 -5.90 31.36
CA PRO A 78 -25.92 -5.18 30.20
C PRO A 78 -25.59 -3.71 30.46
N SER A 79 -24.46 -3.26 29.91
CA SER A 79 -24.05 -1.86 29.88
C SER A 79 -24.00 -1.30 28.45
N SER A 80 -24.17 0.02 28.34
CA SER A 80 -24.07 0.73 27.05
C SER A 80 -22.66 0.72 26.45
N ASP A 81 -21.63 0.43 27.26
CA ASP A 81 -20.23 0.31 26.86
C ASP A 81 -19.76 -1.13 26.65
N ASP A 82 -20.68 -2.12 26.69
CA ASP A 82 -20.38 -3.50 26.32
C ASP A 82 -20.04 -3.62 24.83
N TRP A 83 -19.11 -4.52 24.48
CA TRP A 83 -18.63 -4.67 23.10
C TRP A 83 -18.19 -6.09 22.73
N ILE A 84 -18.37 -6.44 21.46
CA ILE A 84 -17.92 -7.69 20.85
C ILE A 84 -16.59 -7.44 20.12
N GLY A 85 -15.54 -8.14 20.53
CA GLY A 85 -14.26 -8.20 19.81
C GLY A 85 -14.17 -9.44 18.92
N VAL A 86 -13.61 -9.29 17.72
CA VAL A 86 -13.30 -10.38 16.78
C VAL A 86 -11.81 -10.69 16.87
N PHE A 87 -11.42 -11.93 17.18
CA PHE A 87 -10.03 -12.34 17.35
C PHE A 87 -9.63 -13.41 16.32
N SER A 88 -8.40 -13.32 15.81
CA SER A 88 -7.81 -14.34 14.92
C SER A 88 -6.27 -14.35 15.07
N PRO A 89 -5.66 -15.40 15.66
CA PRO A 89 -6.24 -16.69 16.04
C PRO A 89 -7.37 -16.62 17.06
N ALA A 90 -8.21 -17.66 17.08
CA ALA A 90 -9.35 -17.77 17.99
C ALA A 90 -8.92 -17.96 19.45
N ASP A 91 -7.71 -18.47 19.69
CA ASP A 91 -7.10 -18.60 21.02
C ASP A 91 -6.32 -17.32 21.33
N PHE A 92 -7.01 -16.33 21.91
CA PHE A 92 -6.49 -14.99 22.19
C PHE A 92 -6.22 -14.78 23.69
N SER A 93 -5.36 -13.81 24.02
CA SER A 93 -5.16 -13.37 25.41
C SER A 93 -6.00 -12.14 25.73
N ALA A 94 -6.96 -12.30 26.65
CA ALA A 94 -7.77 -11.22 27.21
C ALA A 94 -7.06 -10.46 28.36
N ALA A 95 -5.79 -10.76 28.64
CA ALA A 95 -5.02 -10.03 29.64
C ALA A 95 -4.75 -8.59 29.19
N ILE A 96 -4.64 -7.67 30.16
CA ILE A 96 -4.24 -6.28 29.89
C ILE A 96 -2.74 -6.23 29.62
N CYS A 97 -2.36 -5.57 28.53
CA CYS A 97 -0.96 -5.24 28.21
C CYS A 97 -0.81 -3.73 28.14
N GLU A 98 -0.16 -3.16 29.15
CA GLU A 98 0.02 -1.70 29.29
C GLU A 98 0.72 -1.08 28.06
N PRO A 99 0.30 0.11 27.60
CA PRO A 99 0.96 0.84 26.53
C PRO A 99 2.43 1.17 26.81
N GLU A 100 3.32 0.78 25.90
CA GLU A 100 4.75 1.15 25.95
C GLU A 100 4.98 2.54 25.35
N ASN A 101 4.11 2.99 24.44
CA ASN A 101 4.17 4.28 23.76
C ASN A 101 2.79 4.73 23.22
N PRO A 102 2.63 6.00 22.78
CA PRO A 102 1.34 6.57 22.36
C PRO A 102 0.65 5.92 21.14
N ARG A 103 1.31 5.02 20.40
CA ARG A 103 0.67 4.27 19.29
C ARG A 103 -0.12 3.04 19.76
N GLN A 104 -0.02 2.66 21.03
CA GLN A 104 -0.86 1.61 21.64
C GLN A 104 -2.16 2.21 22.19
N SER A 105 -3.14 2.40 21.31
CA SER A 105 -4.48 2.85 21.67
C SER A 105 -5.30 1.74 22.35
N PRO A 106 -6.35 2.09 23.13
CA PRO A 106 -7.34 1.13 23.60
C PRO A 106 -8.10 0.43 22.45
N PRO A 107 -8.58 -0.81 22.62
CA PRO A 107 -8.49 -1.64 23.83
C PRO A 107 -7.10 -2.27 24.05
N VAL A 108 -6.58 -2.11 25.27
CA VAL A 108 -5.21 -2.48 25.68
C VAL A 108 -5.05 -3.98 26.00
N LEU A 109 -5.52 -4.85 25.12
CA LEU A 109 -5.42 -6.30 25.26
C LEU A 109 -4.08 -6.84 24.76
N CYS A 110 -3.54 -7.87 25.42
CA CYS A 110 -2.33 -8.59 25.01
C CYS A 110 -2.47 -9.34 23.68
N SER A 111 -3.69 -9.49 23.17
CA SER A 111 -3.98 -9.85 21.77
C SER A 111 -4.92 -8.80 21.21
N ALA A 112 -4.45 -8.01 20.23
CA ALA A 112 -5.31 -7.05 19.55
C ALA A 112 -6.46 -7.78 18.81
N PRO A 113 -7.74 -7.38 19.00
CA PRO A 113 -8.81 -7.80 18.12
C PRO A 113 -8.55 -7.33 16.69
N ILE A 114 -9.00 -8.12 15.71
CA ILE A 114 -9.00 -7.77 14.28
C ILE A 114 -9.87 -6.53 14.05
N LYS A 115 -11.06 -6.56 14.66
CA LYS A 115 -12.05 -5.48 14.71
C LYS A 115 -13.00 -5.71 15.89
N TYR A 116 -13.78 -4.70 16.25
CA TYR A 116 -14.72 -4.76 17.38
C TYR A 116 -15.95 -3.89 17.12
N GLN A 117 -17.04 -4.13 17.84
CA GLN A 117 -18.26 -3.31 17.74
C GLN A 117 -19.00 -3.28 19.08
N PHE A 118 -19.60 -2.13 19.41
CA PHE A 118 -20.43 -2.01 20.61
C PHE A 118 -21.68 -2.88 20.52
N ALA A 119 -22.06 -3.49 21.64
CA ALA A 119 -23.23 -4.35 21.77
C ALA A 119 -24.55 -3.62 21.43
N THR A 120 -24.56 -2.30 21.56
CA THR A 120 -25.67 -1.39 21.24
C THR A 120 -25.82 -1.05 19.75
N PHE A 121 -24.81 -1.32 18.90
CA PHE A 121 -24.85 -0.98 17.48
C PHE A 121 -26.00 -1.69 16.76
N LYS A 122 -26.99 -0.93 16.30
CA LYS A 122 -28.24 -1.43 15.68
C LYS A 122 -29.06 -2.37 16.61
N ASN A 123 -28.89 -2.25 17.92
CA ASN A 123 -29.49 -3.08 18.96
C ASN A 123 -30.16 -2.21 20.05
N ASP A 124 -31.15 -1.40 19.67
CA ASP A 124 -31.83 -0.39 20.52
C ASP A 124 -32.42 -0.93 21.85
N GLY A 125 -32.61 -2.25 21.96
CA GLY A 125 -33.08 -2.93 23.16
C GLY A 125 -32.00 -3.42 24.13
N TYR A 126 -30.71 -3.41 23.74
CA TYR A 126 -29.65 -4.14 24.44
C TYR A 126 -29.58 -3.85 25.95
N ASN A 127 -29.50 -2.57 26.32
CA ASN A 127 -29.41 -2.08 27.71
C ASN A 127 -30.63 -2.43 28.60
N LYS A 128 -31.66 -3.09 28.05
CA LYS A 128 -32.88 -3.54 28.77
C LYS A 128 -33.10 -5.04 28.72
N THR A 129 -32.58 -5.72 27.70
CA THR A 129 -32.85 -7.15 27.43
C THR A 129 -31.63 -8.04 27.66
N GLY A 130 -30.43 -7.45 27.70
CA GLY A 130 -29.16 -8.16 27.68
C GLY A 130 -28.80 -8.76 26.32
N LYS A 131 -29.74 -8.77 25.36
CA LYS A 131 -29.66 -9.56 24.12
C LYS A 131 -29.32 -8.65 22.95
N GLY A 132 -28.30 -9.04 22.19
CA GLY A 132 -27.91 -8.37 20.96
C GLY A 132 -27.53 -9.35 19.85
N TYR A 133 -27.49 -8.82 18.64
CA TYR A 133 -27.13 -9.53 17.42
C TYR A 133 -26.30 -8.62 16.53
N LEU A 134 -25.15 -9.11 16.08
CA LEU A 134 -24.30 -8.43 15.10
C LEU A 134 -24.13 -9.31 13.86
N LYS A 135 -24.17 -8.69 12.68
CA LYS A 135 -23.88 -9.33 11.41
C LYS A 135 -22.57 -8.76 10.88
N LEU A 136 -21.51 -9.57 10.90
CA LEU A 136 -20.13 -9.13 10.64
C LEU A 136 -19.58 -9.83 9.40
N GLN A 137 -18.93 -9.09 8.50
CA GLN A 137 -18.26 -9.68 7.34
C GLN A 137 -16.82 -10.05 7.71
N LEU A 138 -16.46 -11.33 7.62
CA LEU A 138 -15.09 -11.78 7.80
C LEU A 138 -14.40 -11.99 6.46
N ILE A 139 -13.06 -11.85 6.47
CA ILE A 139 -12.18 -12.11 5.32
C ILE A 139 -11.25 -13.28 5.64
N ASN A 140 -10.86 -14.06 4.62
CA ASN A 140 -9.96 -15.21 4.76
C ASN A 140 -8.48 -14.77 4.88
N GLN A 141 -8.15 -14.15 6.00
CA GLN A 141 -6.81 -13.71 6.37
C GLN A 141 -6.01 -14.78 7.14
N ARG A 142 -6.24 -16.07 6.88
CA ARG A 142 -5.69 -17.22 7.62
C ARG A 142 -6.16 -17.30 9.08
N GLY A 143 -5.86 -18.44 9.72
CA GLY A 143 -6.24 -18.73 11.09
C GLY A 143 -7.71 -19.14 11.25
N ASP A 144 -8.09 -19.39 12.49
CA ASP A 144 -9.47 -19.47 12.97
C ASP A 144 -9.90 -18.12 13.59
N PHE A 145 -11.18 -18.01 13.95
CA PHE A 145 -11.80 -16.84 14.56
C PHE A 145 -12.57 -17.21 15.83
N SER A 146 -12.56 -16.32 16.82
CA SER A 146 -13.50 -16.29 17.95
C SER A 146 -14.06 -14.88 18.13
N PHE A 147 -15.20 -14.83 18.82
CA PHE A 147 -15.90 -13.59 19.16
C PHE A 147 -16.02 -13.55 20.67
N ALA A 148 -15.69 -12.43 21.30
CA ALA A 148 -15.72 -12.29 22.74
C ALA A 148 -16.44 -11.02 23.18
N LEU A 149 -17.32 -11.16 24.17
CA LEU A 149 -18.07 -10.07 24.78
C LEU A 149 -17.32 -9.52 25.99
N PHE A 150 -17.17 -8.21 26.03
CA PHE A 150 -16.54 -7.48 27.11
C PHE A 150 -17.48 -6.41 27.67
N SER A 151 -17.30 -6.07 28.96
CA SER A 151 -17.92 -4.93 29.63
C SER A 151 -16.88 -3.94 30.16
N GLY A 152 -17.29 -2.72 30.53
CA GLY A 152 -16.38 -1.66 31.00
C GLY A 152 -15.63 -0.92 29.89
N GLY A 153 -16.17 -0.99 28.66
CA GLY A 153 -15.67 -0.24 27.51
C GLY A 153 -14.29 -0.67 27.03
N LEU A 154 -13.70 0.15 26.16
CA LEU A 154 -12.39 -0.11 25.58
C LEU A 154 -11.23 0.20 26.57
N LEU A 155 -11.48 1.06 27.57
CA LEU A 155 -10.45 1.51 28.52
C LEU A 155 -10.18 0.53 29.66
N LYS A 156 -11.20 -0.21 30.12
CA LYS A 156 -11.08 -1.19 31.22
C LYS A 156 -11.86 -2.48 30.90
N PRO A 157 -11.57 -3.13 29.76
CA PRO A 157 -12.36 -4.25 29.28
C PRO A 157 -12.26 -5.46 30.21
N LYS A 158 -13.41 -5.97 30.64
CA LYS A 158 -13.55 -7.24 31.38
C LYS A 158 -14.13 -8.29 30.47
N LEU A 159 -13.52 -9.46 30.37
CA LEU A 159 -14.05 -10.55 29.55
C LEU A 159 -15.27 -11.17 30.26
N ILE A 160 -16.40 -11.21 29.55
CA ILE A 160 -17.68 -11.76 30.03
C ILE A 160 -17.98 -13.12 29.40
N ALA A 161 -17.83 -13.27 28.08
CA ALA A 161 -18.11 -14.52 27.38
C ALA A 161 -17.30 -14.66 26.09
N VAL A 162 -17.06 -15.90 25.65
CA VAL A 162 -16.36 -16.24 24.39
C VAL A 162 -17.21 -17.21 23.58
N SER A 163 -17.20 -17.07 22.25
CA SER A 163 -17.97 -17.88 21.33
C SER A 163 -17.35 -19.25 21.05
N ASN A 164 -18.13 -20.10 20.39
CA ASN A 164 -17.58 -21.16 19.54
C ASN A 164 -16.58 -20.58 18.51
N LYS A 165 -15.62 -21.42 18.07
CA LYS A 165 -14.73 -21.06 16.96
C LYS A 165 -15.48 -21.05 15.62
N VAL A 166 -14.99 -20.26 14.68
CA VAL A 166 -15.40 -20.21 13.26
C VAL A 166 -14.14 -20.20 12.38
N ALA A 167 -14.15 -20.86 11.22
CA ALA A 167 -13.00 -20.86 10.32
C ALA A 167 -13.41 -20.97 8.85
N PHE A 168 -12.57 -20.46 7.93
CA PHE A 168 -12.73 -20.76 6.51
C PHE A 168 -12.39 -22.24 6.22
N ALA A 169 -13.07 -22.85 5.26
CA ALA A 169 -12.86 -24.25 4.85
C ALA A 169 -11.42 -24.52 4.36
N ASN A 170 -10.72 -23.48 3.88
CA ASN A 170 -9.28 -23.49 3.71
C ASN A 170 -8.68 -22.14 4.15
N PRO A 171 -8.19 -22.00 5.40
CA PRO A 171 -7.56 -20.78 5.87
C PRO A 171 -6.20 -20.50 5.20
N LYS A 172 -5.62 -21.47 4.47
CA LYS A 172 -4.35 -21.30 3.78
C LYS A 172 -4.49 -20.89 2.32
N ALA A 173 -5.73 -20.73 1.81
CA ALA A 173 -6.01 -20.45 0.41
C ALA A 173 -5.23 -19.24 -0.17
N PRO A 174 -4.86 -19.26 -1.46
CA PRO A 174 -4.25 -18.10 -2.11
C PRO A 174 -5.29 -17.01 -2.37
N VAL A 175 -5.08 -15.84 -1.75
CA VAL A 175 -6.04 -14.72 -1.70
C VAL A 175 -5.39 -13.38 -2.05
N TYR A 176 -6.22 -12.41 -2.42
CA TYR A 176 -5.88 -10.99 -2.56
C TYR A 176 -4.69 -10.71 -3.49
N PRO A 177 -4.71 -11.18 -4.75
CA PRO A 177 -3.66 -10.85 -5.70
C PRO A 177 -3.70 -9.36 -6.07
N ARG A 178 -2.52 -8.74 -6.08
CA ARG A 178 -2.25 -7.39 -6.54
C ARG A 178 -1.23 -7.44 -7.67
N LEU A 179 -1.52 -6.71 -8.74
CA LEU A 179 -0.69 -6.54 -9.91
C LEU A 179 0.21 -5.32 -9.71
N ALA A 180 1.46 -5.42 -10.15
CA ALA A 180 2.37 -4.28 -10.23
C ALA A 180 3.32 -4.47 -11.41
N GLN A 181 3.63 -3.38 -12.12
CA GLN A 181 4.53 -3.41 -13.27
C GLN A 181 5.92 -3.94 -12.87
N GLY A 182 6.48 -4.77 -13.75
CA GLY A 182 7.77 -5.41 -13.55
C GLY A 182 8.95 -4.49 -13.90
N LYS A 183 10.14 -5.08 -14.03
CA LYS A 183 11.38 -4.35 -14.35
C LYS A 183 11.52 -3.94 -15.82
N SER A 184 10.52 -4.30 -16.64
CA SER A 184 10.41 -3.97 -18.06
C SER A 184 8.92 -3.75 -18.41
N TRP A 185 8.63 -2.95 -19.42
CA TRP A 185 7.27 -2.65 -19.89
C TRP A 185 6.43 -3.90 -20.23
N ASN A 186 7.10 -4.98 -20.67
CA ASN A 186 6.49 -6.27 -21.02
C ASN A 186 6.55 -7.31 -19.89
N GLU A 187 6.73 -6.87 -18.64
CA GLU A 187 6.65 -7.70 -17.44
C GLU A 187 5.56 -7.18 -16.49
N MET A 188 4.66 -8.06 -16.07
CA MET A 188 3.70 -7.80 -15.00
C MET A 188 3.98 -8.74 -13.84
N THR A 189 3.98 -8.25 -12.61
CA THR A 189 4.06 -9.10 -11.43
C THR A 189 2.67 -9.41 -10.89
N VAL A 190 2.48 -10.63 -10.41
CA VAL A 190 1.30 -11.03 -9.63
C VAL A 190 1.81 -11.35 -8.22
N THR A 191 1.45 -10.52 -7.25
CA THR A 191 1.79 -10.75 -5.83
C THR A 191 0.54 -11.12 -5.04
N TRP A 192 0.55 -12.21 -4.28
CA TRP A 192 -0.59 -12.68 -3.48
C TRP A 192 -0.18 -13.19 -2.11
N THR A 193 -1.16 -13.37 -1.22
CA THR A 193 -0.93 -13.91 0.14
C THR A 193 -1.50 -15.32 0.26
N SER A 194 -0.86 -16.21 1.03
CA SER A 194 -1.42 -17.50 1.42
C SER A 194 -0.94 -17.97 2.79
N GLY A 195 -1.44 -19.13 3.25
CA GLY A 195 -0.96 -19.78 4.47
C GLY A 195 0.05 -20.91 4.23
N TYR A 196 0.47 -21.19 3.00
CA TYR A 196 1.41 -22.27 2.67
C TYR A 196 2.86 -21.77 2.56
N ASP A 197 3.76 -22.36 3.34
CA ASP A 197 5.20 -22.18 3.13
C ASP A 197 5.70 -22.96 1.90
N ILE A 198 6.89 -22.60 1.40
CA ILE A 198 7.60 -23.35 0.35
C ILE A 198 7.93 -24.80 0.76
N THR A 199 7.93 -25.13 2.06
CA THR A 199 8.05 -26.50 2.58
C THR A 199 6.73 -27.29 2.52
N GLU A 200 5.58 -26.61 2.42
CA GLU A 200 4.25 -27.23 2.36
C GLU A 200 3.72 -27.35 0.93
N ALA A 201 3.98 -26.31 0.11
CA ALA A 201 3.52 -26.23 -1.27
C ALA A 201 4.51 -25.47 -2.16
N VAL A 202 4.56 -25.82 -3.45
CA VAL A 202 5.23 -25.01 -4.46
C VAL A 202 4.24 -23.98 -5.01
N PRO A 203 4.47 -22.66 -4.81
CA PRO A 203 3.62 -21.60 -5.34
C PRO A 203 3.95 -21.27 -6.80
N PHE A 204 2.92 -21.00 -7.59
CA PHE A 204 3.05 -20.63 -9.00
C PHE A 204 1.78 -19.89 -9.47
N VAL A 205 1.87 -19.22 -10.63
CA VAL A 205 0.71 -18.68 -11.35
C VAL A 205 0.54 -19.44 -12.66
N GLU A 206 -0.66 -19.98 -12.89
CA GLU A 206 -1.09 -20.41 -14.22
C GLU A 206 -1.66 -19.19 -14.96
N TRP A 207 -1.14 -18.89 -16.15
CA TRP A 207 -1.56 -17.72 -16.91
C TRP A 207 -1.46 -17.93 -18.42
N GLY A 208 -1.99 -16.98 -19.18
CA GLY A 208 -1.90 -16.93 -20.64
C GLY A 208 -2.93 -15.96 -21.22
N GLU A 209 -2.80 -15.67 -22.52
CA GLU A 209 -3.77 -14.85 -23.25
C GLU A 209 -5.17 -15.48 -23.21
N LYS A 210 -6.24 -14.67 -23.25
CA LYS A 210 -7.62 -15.12 -23.13
C LYS A 210 -8.01 -16.06 -24.28
N GLY A 211 -8.04 -17.36 -24.00
CA GLY A 211 -8.33 -18.44 -24.97
C GLY A 211 -7.08 -19.06 -25.61
N GLY A 212 -5.89 -18.51 -25.33
CA GLY A 212 -4.61 -19.02 -25.80
C GLY A 212 -4.02 -20.13 -24.93
N ARG A 213 -2.76 -20.48 -25.21
CA ARG A 213 -1.98 -21.47 -24.46
C ARG A 213 -1.76 -21.03 -23.00
N ARG A 214 -1.82 -21.99 -22.08
CA ARG A 214 -1.46 -21.80 -20.66
C ARG A 214 0.00 -22.10 -20.38
N PHE A 215 0.57 -21.29 -19.48
CA PHE A 215 1.93 -21.37 -18.98
C PHE A 215 1.92 -21.31 -17.45
N LEU A 216 2.94 -21.89 -16.80
CA LEU A 216 3.14 -21.80 -15.35
C LEU A 216 4.35 -20.92 -15.07
N ALA A 217 4.17 -19.80 -14.39
CA ALA A 217 5.25 -18.98 -13.85
C ALA A 217 5.50 -19.38 -12.37
N PRO A 218 6.74 -19.66 -11.94
CA PRO A 218 7.04 -19.89 -10.53
C PRO A 218 6.87 -18.59 -9.72
N ALA A 219 6.77 -18.70 -8.40
CA ALA A 219 6.80 -17.55 -7.50
C ALA A 219 8.01 -17.58 -6.56
N GLY A 220 8.61 -16.42 -6.33
CA GLY A 220 9.44 -16.20 -5.14
C GLY A 220 8.53 -15.99 -3.93
N THR A 221 8.93 -16.51 -2.76
CA THR A 221 8.16 -16.38 -1.52
C THR A 221 8.94 -15.58 -0.49
N LEU A 222 8.26 -14.68 0.21
CA LEU A 222 8.76 -13.87 1.32
C LEU A 222 7.78 -13.93 2.49
N THR A 223 8.30 -13.68 3.68
CA THR A 223 7.51 -13.40 4.89
C THR A 223 8.37 -12.58 5.86
N PHE A 224 7.79 -12.12 6.95
CA PHE A 224 8.48 -11.45 8.05
C PHE A 224 7.97 -12.00 9.39
N ASP A 225 8.81 -11.92 10.43
CA ASP A 225 8.49 -12.43 11.77
C ASP A 225 8.29 -11.28 12.77
N ARG A 226 7.87 -11.63 14.00
CA ARG A 226 7.69 -10.66 15.09
C ARG A 226 8.95 -9.85 15.36
N ASN A 227 10.14 -10.45 15.26
CA ASN A 227 11.40 -9.78 15.55
C ASN A 227 11.91 -8.87 14.42
N SER A 228 11.33 -8.98 13.23
CA SER A 228 11.56 -8.09 12.09
C SER A 228 10.97 -6.69 12.31
N MET A 229 9.96 -6.56 13.17
CA MET A 229 9.35 -5.28 13.56
C MET A 229 10.25 -4.50 14.53
N CYS A 230 10.36 -3.18 14.39
CA CYS A 230 11.26 -2.34 15.17
C CYS A 230 10.73 -1.90 16.55
N GLY A 231 9.42 -2.03 16.82
CA GLY A 231 8.84 -1.63 18.12
C GLY A 231 7.34 -1.91 18.26
N ALA A 232 6.72 -1.40 19.32
CA ALA A 232 5.32 -1.61 19.65
C ALA A 232 4.39 -0.57 19.00
N PRO A 233 3.14 -0.92 18.60
CA PRO A 233 2.48 -2.22 18.77
C PRO A 233 2.93 -3.34 17.80
N ALA A 234 3.62 -3.05 16.69
CA ALA A 234 3.95 -4.03 15.64
C ALA A 234 4.67 -5.30 16.15
N ARG A 235 5.62 -5.12 17.06
CA ARG A 235 6.41 -6.18 17.70
C ARG A 235 5.68 -6.87 18.86
N THR A 236 4.64 -6.25 19.42
CA THR A 236 4.00 -6.65 20.68
C THR A 236 2.51 -6.97 20.51
N VAL A 237 1.60 -6.09 20.93
CA VAL A 237 0.14 -6.40 20.99
C VAL A 237 -0.55 -6.48 19.63
N GLY A 238 -0.05 -5.73 18.63
CA GLY A 238 -0.60 -5.69 17.27
C GLY A 238 0.01 -6.73 16.31
N TRP A 239 0.97 -7.54 16.77
CA TRP A 239 1.58 -8.58 15.95
C TRP A 239 0.56 -9.64 15.50
N ARG A 240 0.42 -9.81 14.19
CA ARG A 240 -0.28 -10.93 13.56
C ARG A 240 0.60 -11.55 12.47
N HIS A 241 0.62 -12.87 12.38
CA HIS A 241 1.47 -13.56 11.40
C HIS A 241 0.96 -13.31 9.95
N PRO A 242 1.78 -12.74 9.05
CA PRO A 242 1.34 -12.33 7.71
C PRO A 242 1.10 -13.51 6.75
N GLY A 243 1.46 -14.73 7.16
CA GLY A 243 1.43 -15.90 6.30
C GLY A 243 2.66 -15.89 5.39
N TYR A 244 2.44 -16.11 4.10
CA TYR A 244 3.47 -16.10 3.07
C TYR A 244 3.01 -15.25 1.90
N ILE A 245 3.89 -14.36 1.44
CA ILE A 245 3.65 -13.47 0.31
C ILE A 245 4.44 -14.02 -0.88
N HIS A 246 3.75 -14.27 -1.99
CA HIS A 246 4.34 -14.89 -3.18
C HIS A 246 4.27 -13.91 -4.35
N THR A 247 5.36 -13.72 -5.09
CA THR A 247 5.42 -12.89 -6.30
C THR A 247 5.84 -13.75 -7.49
N SER A 248 4.97 -13.86 -8.50
CA SER A 248 5.30 -14.39 -9.83
C SER A 248 5.53 -13.27 -10.84
N TYR A 249 6.40 -13.52 -11.82
CA TYR A 249 6.76 -12.59 -12.89
C TYR A 249 6.24 -13.12 -14.23
N LEU A 250 5.30 -12.42 -14.83
CA LEU A 250 4.68 -12.75 -16.12
C LEU A 250 5.38 -11.90 -17.17
N LYS A 251 6.33 -12.51 -17.88
CA LYS A 251 7.25 -11.88 -18.84
C LYS A 251 6.76 -12.04 -20.28
N ASP A 252 7.41 -11.33 -21.20
CA ASP A 252 7.19 -11.46 -22.65
C ASP A 252 5.73 -11.16 -23.05
N LEU A 253 5.13 -10.21 -22.33
CA LEU A 253 3.78 -9.73 -22.59
C LEU A 253 3.71 -8.99 -23.93
N TRP A 254 2.62 -9.22 -24.65
CA TRP A 254 2.27 -8.48 -25.85
C TRP A 254 1.46 -7.25 -25.41
N PRO A 255 1.78 -6.04 -25.88
CA PRO A 255 1.07 -4.83 -25.45
C PRO A 255 -0.42 -4.93 -25.78
N ASP A 256 -1.27 -4.38 -24.92
CA ASP A 256 -2.74 -4.41 -24.99
C ASP A 256 -3.42 -5.79 -24.94
N SER A 257 -2.71 -6.91 -25.09
CA SER A 257 -3.31 -8.24 -25.02
C SER A 257 -3.96 -8.49 -23.65
N ARG A 258 -5.15 -9.12 -23.67
CA ARG A 258 -5.87 -9.50 -22.46
C ARG A 258 -5.41 -10.86 -21.95
N TYR A 259 -4.72 -10.85 -20.82
CA TYR A 259 -4.26 -12.04 -20.11
C TYR A 259 -5.26 -12.48 -19.05
N THR A 260 -5.27 -13.78 -18.75
CA THR A 260 -6.07 -14.39 -17.68
C THR A 260 -5.17 -15.27 -16.83
N TYR A 261 -5.35 -15.24 -15.51
CA TYR A 261 -4.45 -15.90 -14.56
C TYR A 261 -5.16 -16.52 -13.36
N ARG A 262 -4.52 -17.51 -12.73
CA ARG A 262 -4.92 -18.19 -11.50
C ARG A 262 -3.72 -18.44 -10.60
N LEU A 263 -3.91 -18.21 -9.30
CA LEU A 263 -2.94 -18.52 -8.27
C LEU A 263 -2.99 -20.02 -7.97
N GLY A 264 -1.84 -20.68 -7.91
CA GLY A 264 -1.71 -22.11 -7.73
C GLY A 264 -0.71 -22.48 -6.64
N HIS A 265 -1.07 -23.46 -5.82
CA HIS A 265 -0.21 -24.08 -4.81
C HIS A 265 -0.23 -25.59 -5.00
N ARG A 266 0.90 -26.18 -5.42
CA ARG A 266 1.05 -27.64 -5.50
C ARG A 266 1.60 -28.14 -4.17
N LEU A 267 0.74 -28.70 -3.33
CA LEU A 267 1.11 -29.30 -2.05
C LEU A 267 2.13 -30.44 -2.25
N MET A 268 2.93 -30.76 -1.24
CA MET A 268 3.91 -31.85 -1.34
C MET A 268 3.29 -33.25 -1.58
N ASN A 269 1.99 -33.43 -1.32
CA ASN A 269 1.24 -34.65 -1.68
C ASN A 269 0.75 -34.68 -3.15
N GLY A 270 1.10 -33.67 -3.96
CA GLY A 270 0.73 -33.56 -5.38
C GLY A 270 -0.58 -32.83 -5.66
N THR A 271 -1.46 -32.67 -4.66
CA THR A 271 -2.72 -31.92 -4.77
C THR A 271 -2.46 -30.46 -5.14
N ARG A 272 -3.32 -29.87 -5.97
CA ARG A 272 -3.25 -28.44 -6.33
C ARG A 272 -4.41 -27.66 -5.73
N VAL A 273 -4.09 -26.68 -4.89
CA VAL A 273 -5.03 -25.64 -4.44
C VAL A 273 -4.97 -24.49 -5.44
N TRP A 274 -6.13 -23.92 -5.78
CA TRP A 274 -6.27 -22.90 -6.82
C TRP A 274 -7.19 -21.77 -6.37
N SER A 275 -6.92 -20.55 -6.82
CA SER A 275 -7.85 -19.41 -6.70
C SER A 275 -8.98 -19.45 -7.74
N LYS A 276 -9.92 -18.50 -7.62
CA LYS A 276 -10.73 -18.01 -8.75
C LYS A 276 -9.86 -17.51 -9.92
N SER A 277 -10.44 -17.33 -11.10
CA SER A 277 -9.72 -16.78 -12.26
C SER A 277 -9.84 -15.26 -12.29
N TYR A 278 -8.72 -14.60 -12.61
CA TYR A 278 -8.59 -13.15 -12.75
C TYR A 278 -8.19 -12.81 -14.19
N SER A 279 -8.20 -11.52 -14.57
CA SER A 279 -7.76 -11.06 -15.88
C SER A 279 -7.21 -9.64 -15.84
N PHE A 280 -6.20 -9.35 -16.65
CA PHE A 280 -5.64 -8.00 -16.83
C PHE A 280 -5.41 -7.70 -18.32
N ARG A 281 -5.22 -6.41 -18.64
CA ARG A 281 -4.69 -5.94 -19.92
C ARG A 281 -3.20 -5.65 -19.75
N ALA A 282 -2.34 -6.17 -20.62
CA ALA A 282 -0.92 -5.81 -20.59
C ALA A 282 -0.74 -4.32 -20.96
N SER A 283 0.23 -3.66 -20.31
CA SER A 283 0.53 -2.25 -20.54
C SER A 283 0.87 -1.96 -22.02
N PRO A 284 0.51 -0.76 -22.53
CA PRO A 284 1.00 -0.27 -23.82
C PRO A 284 2.53 -0.23 -23.89
N TYR A 285 3.08 -0.29 -25.09
CA TYR A 285 4.51 -0.09 -25.32
C TYR A 285 4.92 1.35 -24.95
N PRO A 286 6.13 1.60 -24.39
CA PRO A 286 6.58 2.95 -24.03
C PRO A 286 6.57 3.91 -25.23
N GLY A 287 5.77 4.96 -25.14
CA GLY A 287 5.48 5.91 -26.20
C GLY A 287 4.56 5.43 -27.32
N GLN A 288 3.73 4.42 -27.05
CA GLN A 288 2.59 4.08 -27.88
C GLN A 288 1.52 5.18 -27.79
N ASP A 289 1.02 5.63 -28.94
CA ASP A 289 -0.13 6.54 -29.03
C ASP A 289 -1.43 5.75 -28.83
N SER A 290 -2.06 5.96 -27.67
CA SER A 290 -3.38 5.42 -27.31
C SER A 290 -3.98 6.18 -26.12
N LEU A 291 -5.30 6.10 -25.94
CA LEU A 291 -5.94 6.62 -24.72
C LEU A 291 -5.46 5.80 -23.50
N GLN A 292 -4.92 6.51 -22.52
CA GLN A 292 -4.24 5.95 -21.34
C GLN A 292 -4.68 6.73 -20.10
N ARG A 293 -5.27 6.05 -19.12
CA ARG A 293 -6.00 6.67 -18.00
C ARG A 293 -5.44 6.18 -16.68
N VAL A 294 -4.80 7.07 -15.93
CA VAL A 294 -4.08 6.74 -14.69
C VAL A 294 -4.69 7.51 -13.52
N VAL A 295 -5.05 6.79 -12.46
CA VAL A 295 -5.59 7.36 -11.22
C VAL A 295 -4.50 7.46 -10.16
N ILE A 296 -4.39 8.61 -9.48
CA ILE A 296 -3.34 8.92 -8.50
C ILE A 296 -4.01 9.52 -7.25
N PHE A 297 -3.65 9.01 -6.07
CA PHE A 297 -4.07 9.52 -4.77
C PHE A 297 -3.10 9.04 -3.67
N GLY A 298 -3.04 9.73 -2.53
CA GLY A 298 -2.46 9.20 -1.30
C GLY A 298 -3.54 8.76 -0.30
N ASP A 299 -3.11 8.33 0.89
CA ASP A 299 -3.85 8.51 2.14
C ASP A 299 -5.17 7.74 2.27
N MET A 300 -5.46 6.80 1.37
CA MET A 300 -6.79 6.17 1.29
C MET A 300 -7.13 5.34 2.53
N GLY A 301 -6.12 4.72 3.16
CA GLY A 301 -6.32 3.83 4.31
C GLY A 301 -7.32 2.71 4.07
N LYS A 302 -8.04 2.31 5.11
CA LYS A 302 -9.08 1.26 5.07
C LYS A 302 -10.28 1.60 5.97
N ALA A 303 -11.40 0.90 5.80
CA ALA A 303 -12.48 0.87 6.79
C ALA A 303 -13.37 -0.38 6.64
N GLU A 304 -14.06 -0.76 7.70
CA GLU A 304 -14.90 -1.96 7.74
C GLU A 304 -16.28 -1.76 7.08
N ALA A 305 -16.54 -2.51 6.01
CA ALA A 305 -17.76 -2.38 5.19
C ALA A 305 -19.07 -2.82 5.90
N ASP A 306 -18.97 -3.53 7.04
CA ASP A 306 -20.12 -3.83 7.91
C ASP A 306 -20.40 -2.73 8.95
N GLY A 307 -19.52 -1.74 9.04
CA GLY A 307 -19.57 -0.63 10.00
C GLY A 307 -18.94 -0.93 11.36
N SER A 308 -18.16 -2.02 11.49
CA SER A 308 -17.34 -2.29 12.69
C SER A 308 -16.35 -1.16 12.98
N ASN A 309 -15.92 -1.08 14.24
CA ASN A 309 -14.79 -0.26 14.65
C ASN A 309 -13.51 -1.12 14.77
N GLU A 310 -12.35 -0.49 14.85
CA GLU A 310 -11.05 -1.17 14.88
C GLU A 310 -9.94 -0.20 15.34
N PHE A 311 -8.68 -0.65 15.33
CA PHE A 311 -7.55 0.26 15.55
C PHE A 311 -7.36 1.18 14.34
N ASN A 312 -6.87 2.40 14.57
CA ASN A 312 -6.60 3.39 13.52
C ASN A 312 -7.79 3.62 12.56
N ASN A 313 -9.02 3.60 13.07
CA ASN A 313 -10.25 3.81 12.30
C ASN A 313 -10.52 5.32 12.10
N PHE A 314 -9.73 5.98 11.24
CA PHE A 314 -9.83 7.42 11.00
C PHE A 314 -9.79 7.82 9.51
N GLN A 315 -10.07 6.88 8.60
CA GLN A 315 -10.12 7.13 7.14
C GLN A 315 -11.54 6.98 6.56
N PRO A 316 -12.52 7.83 6.95
CA PRO A 316 -13.93 7.66 6.57
C PRO A 316 -14.19 7.73 5.05
N GLY A 317 -13.30 8.37 4.28
CA GLY A 317 -13.38 8.40 2.82
C GLY A 317 -12.96 7.09 2.13
N SER A 318 -12.29 6.16 2.83
CA SER A 318 -11.60 5.02 2.24
C SER A 318 -12.48 4.13 1.36
N LEU A 319 -13.67 3.77 1.87
CA LEU A 319 -14.63 2.93 1.14
C LEU A 319 -15.26 3.67 -0.04
N ASN A 320 -15.46 4.99 0.05
CA ASN A 320 -15.97 5.79 -1.08
C ASN A 320 -14.93 5.88 -2.20
N THR A 321 -13.67 6.17 -1.90
CA THR A 321 -12.58 6.19 -2.88
C THR A 321 -12.42 4.81 -3.55
N THR A 322 -12.42 3.74 -2.74
CA THR A 322 -12.37 2.35 -3.24
C THR A 322 -13.56 2.03 -4.15
N TYR A 323 -14.78 2.43 -3.76
CA TYR A 323 -16.00 2.22 -4.53
C TYR A 323 -15.96 2.94 -5.88
N GLN A 324 -15.59 4.22 -5.91
CA GLN A 324 -15.54 5.00 -7.16
C GLN A 324 -14.55 4.37 -8.16
N ILE A 325 -13.32 4.06 -7.72
CA ILE A 325 -12.29 3.40 -8.54
C ILE A 325 -12.74 2.01 -9.02
N THR A 326 -13.44 1.25 -8.17
CA THR A 326 -13.99 -0.06 -8.55
C THR A 326 -15.14 0.08 -9.55
N SER A 327 -15.95 1.14 -9.46
CA SER A 327 -17.09 1.36 -10.34
C SER A 327 -16.68 1.79 -11.75
N ASP A 328 -15.57 2.53 -11.87
CA ASP A 328 -15.00 3.00 -13.14
C ASP A 328 -13.81 2.14 -13.63
N ILE A 329 -13.63 0.93 -13.10
CA ILE A 329 -12.44 0.08 -13.34
C ILE A 329 -12.24 -0.34 -14.81
N GLU A 330 -13.29 -0.28 -15.65
CA GLU A 330 -13.14 -0.49 -17.11
C GLU A 330 -12.53 0.73 -17.83
N ASN A 331 -12.56 1.90 -17.18
CA ASN A 331 -11.96 3.14 -17.67
C ASN A 331 -10.62 3.51 -17.00
N ILE A 332 -10.16 2.73 -16.04
CA ILE A 332 -8.89 2.96 -15.35
C ILE A 332 -7.87 1.93 -15.86
N ASP A 333 -6.73 2.39 -16.38
CA ASP A 333 -5.72 1.53 -16.99
C ASP A 333 -4.55 1.23 -16.03
N MET A 334 -4.36 2.09 -15.01
CA MET A 334 -3.37 1.95 -13.93
C MET A 334 -3.76 2.82 -12.72
N VAL A 335 -3.39 2.38 -11.51
CA VAL A 335 -3.55 3.13 -10.25
C VAL A 335 -2.18 3.34 -9.60
N VAL A 336 -1.95 4.53 -9.01
CA VAL A 336 -0.80 4.81 -8.15
C VAL A 336 -1.23 5.39 -6.81
N HIS A 337 -1.04 4.63 -5.74
CA HIS A 337 -1.29 5.04 -4.37
C HIS A 337 0.01 5.58 -3.74
N ILE A 338 0.16 6.90 -3.63
CA ILE A 338 1.46 7.56 -3.42
C ILE A 338 1.95 7.66 -1.96
N GLY A 339 1.29 7.01 -1.00
CA GLY A 339 1.69 6.94 0.41
C GLY A 339 0.50 6.77 1.34
N ASP A 340 0.79 6.57 2.63
CA ASP A 340 -0.13 6.13 3.72
C ASP A 340 -1.21 5.15 3.25
N ILE A 341 -0.73 3.93 3.03
CA ILE A 341 -1.43 2.83 2.37
C ILE A 341 -2.64 2.38 3.18
N CYS A 342 -2.45 2.03 4.46
CA CYS A 342 -3.47 1.35 5.27
C CYS A 342 -3.59 1.84 6.72
N TYR A 343 -2.67 2.69 7.20
CA TYR A 343 -2.63 3.16 8.59
C TYR A 343 -2.66 2.04 9.63
N ALA A 344 -2.13 0.85 9.29
CA ALA A 344 -2.08 -0.28 10.22
C ALA A 344 -1.31 0.09 11.50
N ASN A 345 -0.27 0.93 11.39
CA ASN A 345 0.53 1.47 12.50
C ASN A 345 0.91 0.37 13.52
N GLY A 346 1.27 -0.82 13.03
CA GLY A 346 1.63 -1.97 13.85
C GLY A 346 0.49 -2.91 14.27
N TYR A 347 -0.77 -2.64 13.92
CA TYR A 347 -1.89 -3.56 14.07
C TYR A 347 -2.04 -4.42 12.81
N LEU A 348 -1.18 -5.43 12.69
CA LEU A 348 -0.79 -6.04 11.41
C LEU A 348 -1.88 -6.85 10.69
N SER A 349 -3.05 -7.08 11.31
CA SER A 349 -4.23 -7.62 10.62
C SER A 349 -4.72 -6.71 9.49
N GLN A 350 -4.52 -5.40 9.62
CA GLN A 350 -5.07 -4.39 8.71
C GLN A 350 -4.38 -4.41 7.33
N TRP A 351 -3.22 -5.07 7.21
CA TRP A 351 -2.59 -5.34 5.92
C TRP A 351 -3.35 -6.36 5.07
N ASP A 352 -3.89 -7.43 5.69
CA ASP A 352 -4.75 -8.37 4.95
C ASP A 352 -6.05 -7.68 4.53
N GLN A 353 -6.68 -6.96 5.47
CA GLN A 353 -7.88 -6.15 5.26
C GLN A 353 -7.73 -5.18 4.09
N PHE A 354 -6.65 -4.41 4.04
CA PHE A 354 -6.38 -3.50 2.93
C PHE A 354 -6.20 -4.25 1.60
N THR A 355 -5.43 -5.35 1.57
CA THR A 355 -5.28 -6.14 0.32
C THR A 355 -6.59 -6.77 -0.15
N ALA A 356 -7.50 -7.11 0.76
CA ALA A 356 -8.85 -7.57 0.43
C ALA A 356 -9.73 -6.44 -0.11
N GLN A 357 -9.69 -5.25 0.53
CA GLN A 357 -10.42 -4.05 0.10
C GLN A 357 -10.05 -3.65 -1.33
N ILE A 358 -8.77 -3.69 -1.70
CA ILE A 358 -8.31 -3.33 -3.05
C ILE A 358 -8.32 -4.48 -4.07
N GLU A 359 -8.69 -5.72 -3.69
CA GLU A 359 -8.67 -6.87 -4.62
C GLU A 359 -9.44 -6.62 -5.93
N PRO A 360 -10.64 -5.99 -5.96
CA PRO A 360 -11.37 -5.74 -7.21
C PRO A 360 -10.57 -4.90 -8.22
N ILE A 361 -9.80 -3.93 -7.72
CA ILE A 361 -8.97 -3.01 -8.49
C ILE A 361 -7.65 -3.70 -8.83
N ALA A 362 -6.86 -4.05 -7.82
CA ALA A 362 -5.48 -4.47 -7.95
C ALA A 362 -5.31 -5.87 -8.57
N SER A 363 -6.35 -6.71 -8.61
CA SER A 363 -6.32 -7.97 -9.37
C SER A 363 -6.62 -7.82 -10.87
N THR A 364 -6.98 -6.60 -11.31
CA THR A 364 -7.41 -6.28 -12.67
C THR A 364 -6.45 -5.31 -13.37
N VAL A 365 -5.97 -4.30 -12.66
CA VAL A 365 -5.04 -3.25 -13.15
C VAL A 365 -3.79 -3.17 -12.26
N PRO A 366 -2.63 -2.72 -12.78
CA PRO A 366 -1.47 -2.47 -11.93
C PRO A 366 -1.78 -1.41 -10.86
N TYR A 367 -1.55 -1.77 -9.60
CA TYR A 367 -1.71 -0.93 -8.42
C TYR A 367 -0.32 -0.65 -7.84
N MET A 368 0.26 0.47 -8.28
CA MET A 368 1.60 0.90 -7.90
C MET A 368 1.55 1.68 -6.59
N VAL A 369 2.59 1.60 -5.75
CA VAL A 369 2.65 2.25 -4.43
C VAL A 369 3.88 3.17 -4.27
N GLY A 370 3.79 4.27 -3.53
CA GLY A 370 4.84 5.30 -3.37
C GLY A 370 5.10 5.78 -1.93
N ARG A 371 5.94 6.82 -1.77
CA ARG A 371 6.36 7.44 -0.48
C ARG A 371 6.89 8.88 -0.62
N SER A 372 6.82 9.67 0.45
CA SER A 372 7.52 10.96 0.64
C SER A 372 7.89 11.21 2.12
N ALA A 373 7.91 12.44 2.67
CA ALA A 373 8.91 12.99 3.64
C ALA A 373 8.51 13.81 4.89
N GLU A 374 9.37 13.77 5.92
CA GLU A 374 9.77 14.76 7.00
C GLU A 374 11.36 14.90 7.70
N CYS A 375 10.96 16.22 8.12
CA CYS A 375 11.52 17.48 8.71
C CYS A 375 10.92 18.15 9.96
N LEU A 376 10.81 17.35 11.02
CA LEU A 376 11.20 17.73 12.39
C LEU A 376 12.32 18.80 12.47
N SER A 377 12.00 19.95 13.09
CA SER A 377 12.87 21.14 13.09
C SER A 377 14.16 21.01 13.90
N VAL A 378 15.29 21.42 13.29
CA VAL A 378 16.56 21.62 14.01
C VAL A 378 16.53 22.98 14.72
N ARG A 379 16.26 22.99 16.03
CA ARG A 379 16.45 24.20 16.84
C ARG A 379 17.92 24.64 16.78
N TYR A 380 18.15 25.86 16.28
CA TYR A 380 19.48 26.48 16.26
C TYR A 380 20.07 26.57 17.68
N SER A 381 21.12 25.77 17.93
CA SER A 381 22.08 26.02 19.01
C SER A 381 23.44 26.28 18.37
N LEU A 382 23.81 27.56 18.30
CA LEU A 382 25.12 28.01 17.82
C LEU A 382 26.23 27.47 18.73
N ILE A 383 27.13 26.65 18.20
CA ILE A 383 28.49 26.42 18.71
C ILE A 383 29.40 25.92 17.59
N SER A 384 30.69 26.26 17.68
CA SER A 384 31.70 26.07 16.63
C SER A 384 32.07 24.60 16.33
N CYS A 385 32.50 24.38 15.09
CA CYS A 385 33.42 23.32 14.67
C CYS A 385 34.74 23.31 15.50
N PRO A 386 35.62 22.28 15.43
CA PRO A 386 35.65 21.20 14.41
C PRO A 386 35.93 19.76 14.93
N SER A 387 35.88 18.81 13.98
CA SER A 387 36.66 17.56 13.93
C SER A 387 36.78 16.65 15.16
N HIS A 388 36.28 15.40 15.04
CA HIS A 388 37.16 14.22 15.11
C HIS A 388 36.49 12.95 14.54
N VAL A 389 37.29 11.98 14.09
CA VAL A 389 36.82 10.74 13.45
C VAL A 389 36.56 9.65 14.48
N TYR A 390 35.40 9.00 14.40
CA TYR A 390 35.25 7.59 14.79
C TYR A 390 34.50 6.80 13.72
N ASN A 391 35.02 5.63 13.39
CA ASN A 391 34.58 4.81 12.27
C ASN A 391 33.93 3.51 12.78
N THR A 392 32.60 3.45 12.79
CA THR A 392 31.83 2.23 13.08
C THR A 392 30.78 2.01 11.99
N ALA A 393 31.04 1.03 11.12
CA ALA A 393 30.25 0.75 9.92
C ALA A 393 28.91 0.06 10.22
N TYR A 394 27.94 0.80 10.76
CA TYR A 394 26.54 0.39 10.72
C TYR A 394 26.02 0.48 9.29
N LYS A 395 25.62 -0.67 8.72
CA LYS A 395 25.02 -0.75 7.38
C LYS A 395 23.67 -0.05 7.38
N LYS A 396 23.62 1.21 6.92
CA LYS A 396 22.36 1.92 6.66
C LYS A 396 21.47 1.07 5.75
N ARG A 397 20.20 0.94 6.13
CA ARG A 397 19.11 0.35 5.36
C ARG A 397 18.01 1.40 5.26
N SER A 398 17.34 1.46 4.11
CA SER A 398 16.39 2.49 3.74
C SER A 398 15.15 1.80 3.18
N PHE A 399 13.93 1.99 3.74
CA PHE A 399 12.71 1.16 3.51
C PHE A 399 11.45 1.97 3.06
N CYS A 400 10.65 1.57 2.06
CA CYS A 400 9.54 2.42 1.54
C CYS A 400 8.10 2.00 1.95
N SER A 401 7.18 2.99 2.00
CA SER A 401 5.78 3.01 2.49
C SER A 401 5.32 4.46 2.78
N GLY A 402 4.13 4.74 3.33
CA GLY A 402 3.84 6.05 3.97
C GLY A 402 4.58 6.29 5.30
N ASN A 403 4.50 7.50 5.90
CA ASN A 403 5.07 7.76 7.23
C ASN A 403 4.45 6.81 8.28
N HIS A 404 3.13 6.59 8.15
CA HIS A 404 2.35 5.62 8.92
C HIS A 404 2.78 4.16 8.78
N GLU A 405 3.84 3.89 8.02
CA GLU A 405 4.32 2.55 7.73
C GLU A 405 5.86 2.40 7.82
N ARG A 406 6.69 3.46 7.96
CA ARG A 406 8.10 3.29 8.47
C ARG A 406 8.58 4.15 9.62
N ASP A 407 8.00 5.31 9.89
CA ASP A 407 8.71 6.25 10.75
C ASP A 407 8.82 5.66 12.16
N TRP A 408 10.07 5.51 12.59
CA TRP A 408 10.45 4.89 13.86
C TRP A 408 11.87 5.32 14.27
N PRO A 409 12.09 5.80 15.50
CA PRO A 409 13.38 6.30 15.97
C PRO A 409 14.54 5.33 15.72
N GLY A 410 15.68 5.86 15.27
CA GLY A 410 16.93 5.10 15.13
C GLY A 410 16.96 4.06 14.00
N THR A 411 15.91 3.93 13.18
CA THR A 411 15.85 2.92 12.09
C THR A 411 16.46 3.38 10.76
N GLY A 412 17.04 4.58 10.73
CA GLY A 412 17.64 5.18 9.53
C GLY A 412 16.69 6.01 8.67
N SER A 413 15.40 6.08 9.02
CA SER A 413 14.47 7.08 8.45
C SER A 413 15.02 8.48 8.71
N PHE A 414 14.68 9.41 7.83
CA PHE A 414 15.14 10.79 7.92
C PHE A 414 14.55 11.47 9.17
N TYR A 415 13.27 11.20 9.48
CA TYR A 415 12.61 11.63 10.72
C TYR A 415 12.50 10.51 11.75
N GLY A 416 12.27 10.93 12.99
CA GLY A 416 12.22 10.08 14.17
C GLY A 416 10.82 9.87 14.73
N ASN A 417 9.77 10.07 13.93
CA ASN A 417 8.39 9.92 14.39
C ASN A 417 8.08 8.46 14.77
N LEU A 418 6.92 8.25 15.40
CA LEU A 418 6.43 6.93 15.78
C LEU A 418 5.35 6.40 14.82
N ASP A 419 5.19 7.00 13.65
CA ASP A 419 3.94 6.92 12.86
C ASP A 419 3.64 5.49 12.39
N SER A 420 4.70 4.71 12.14
CA SER A 420 4.58 3.30 11.77
C SER A 420 4.19 2.33 12.88
N GLY A 421 4.10 2.79 14.14
CA GLY A 421 3.86 1.91 15.30
C GLY A 421 4.84 0.73 15.39
N GLY A 422 6.06 0.91 14.88
CA GLY A 422 7.13 -0.08 14.89
C GLY A 422 7.23 -0.95 13.64
N GLU A 423 6.43 -0.74 12.59
CA GLU A 423 6.52 -1.51 11.35
C GLU A 423 7.81 -1.29 10.56
N CYS A 424 8.40 -0.09 10.65
CA CYS A 424 9.66 0.29 10.02
C CYS A 424 9.83 -0.12 8.54
N GLY A 425 8.74 -0.10 7.77
CA GLY A 425 8.66 -0.35 6.33
C GLY A 425 8.57 -1.83 5.96
N VAL A 426 8.63 -2.74 6.94
CA VAL A 426 8.77 -4.19 6.70
C VAL A 426 7.51 -4.83 6.08
N PRO A 427 6.28 -4.52 6.54
CA PRO A 427 5.08 -5.03 5.89
C PRO A 427 4.90 -4.47 4.48
N ALA A 428 4.93 -3.14 4.31
CA ALA A 428 4.78 -2.46 3.03
C ALA A 428 5.71 -2.99 1.93
N GLN A 429 7.03 -3.04 2.20
CA GLN A 429 8.02 -3.51 1.21
C GLN A 429 7.84 -4.98 0.82
N THR A 430 7.14 -5.78 1.64
CA THR A 430 6.96 -7.23 1.47
C THR A 430 5.62 -7.55 0.82
N VAL A 431 4.53 -6.98 1.35
CA VAL A 431 3.14 -7.18 0.90
C VAL A 431 2.94 -6.66 -0.52
N PHE A 432 3.54 -5.52 -0.86
CA PHE A 432 3.54 -4.95 -2.20
C PHE A 432 4.87 -5.18 -2.92
N TYR A 433 4.81 -5.32 -4.24
CA TYR A 433 5.99 -5.32 -5.11
C TYR A 433 6.08 -3.98 -5.84
N THR A 434 7.29 -3.46 -5.95
CA THR A 434 7.64 -2.36 -6.87
C THR A 434 8.91 -2.73 -7.64
N PRO A 435 9.11 -2.19 -8.87
CA PRO A 435 10.24 -2.57 -9.73
C PRO A 435 11.60 -1.99 -9.28
N ALA A 436 11.66 -1.42 -8.07
CA ALA A 436 12.87 -0.85 -7.49
C ALA A 436 14.07 -1.80 -7.52
N GLU A 437 15.27 -1.23 -7.74
CA GLU A 437 16.53 -1.97 -7.70
C GLU A 437 16.71 -2.65 -6.33
N ASN A 438 16.37 -1.93 -5.27
CA ASN A 438 16.28 -2.45 -3.91
C ASN A 438 14.87 -2.16 -3.37
N ARG A 439 14.08 -3.21 -3.11
CA ARG A 439 12.72 -3.11 -2.54
C ARG A 439 12.67 -2.54 -1.12
N ALA A 440 13.80 -2.45 -0.43
CA ALA A 440 13.89 -1.57 0.72
C ALA A 440 13.80 -0.12 0.23
N LYS A 441 14.77 0.34 -0.58
CA LYS A 441 14.85 1.75 -1.01
C LYS A 441 13.62 2.23 -1.75
N PHE A 442 13.03 1.42 -2.63
CA PHE A 442 11.65 1.53 -3.17
C PHE A 442 11.21 2.95 -3.62
N TRP A 443 12.19 3.80 -3.96
CA TRP A 443 12.14 4.74 -5.06
C TRP A 443 12.30 3.96 -6.38
N TYR A 444 11.54 4.29 -7.43
CA TYR A 444 11.59 3.58 -8.71
C TYR A 444 11.05 4.39 -9.88
N ALA A 445 11.46 3.99 -11.08
CA ALA A 445 10.89 4.46 -12.34
C ALA A 445 9.86 3.44 -12.84
N THR A 446 8.78 3.89 -13.47
CA THR A 446 7.90 3.00 -14.25
C THR A 446 7.24 3.74 -15.41
N ASP A 447 6.73 2.98 -16.38
CA ASP A 447 6.28 3.47 -17.69
C ASP A 447 4.87 2.95 -18.00
N TYR A 448 3.96 3.84 -18.40
CA TYR A 448 2.65 3.44 -18.93
C TYR A 448 2.38 4.18 -20.23
N GLY A 449 2.67 3.55 -21.38
CA GLY A 449 2.54 4.19 -22.69
C GLY A 449 3.34 5.49 -22.77
N MET A 450 2.65 6.61 -22.99
CA MET A 450 3.21 7.96 -23.07
C MET A 450 3.68 8.55 -21.73
N PHE A 451 3.35 7.91 -20.59
CA PHE A 451 3.72 8.38 -19.26
C PHE A 451 5.03 7.74 -18.75
N ARG A 452 5.92 8.58 -18.21
CA ARG A 452 7.05 8.21 -17.34
C ARG A 452 6.73 8.68 -15.92
N PHE A 453 6.75 7.76 -14.97
CA PHE A 453 6.63 8.06 -13.54
C PHE A 453 7.98 7.91 -12.85
N CYS A 454 8.36 8.94 -12.08
CA CYS A 454 9.51 8.92 -11.18
C CYS A 454 8.99 8.99 -9.73
N VAL A 455 8.95 7.83 -9.07
CA VAL A 455 8.42 7.67 -7.71
C VAL A 455 9.56 7.80 -6.70
N ALA A 456 9.40 8.74 -5.78
CA ALA A 456 10.38 9.05 -4.75
C ALA A 456 10.16 8.23 -3.46
N HIS A 457 11.02 8.49 -2.48
CA HIS A 457 11.00 7.96 -1.11
C HIS A 457 11.58 9.03 -0.20
N THR A 458 10.73 9.82 0.43
CA THR A 458 11.24 11.08 0.95
C THR A 458 11.39 11.07 2.49
N GLU A 459 10.87 10.05 3.23
CA GLU A 459 11.29 9.72 4.61
C GLU A 459 12.71 9.09 4.64
N GLU A 460 13.44 9.14 3.52
CA GLU A 460 14.90 9.05 3.43
C GLU A 460 15.39 10.25 2.61
N ASP A 461 16.62 10.69 2.86
CA ASP A 461 17.13 11.97 2.36
C ASP A 461 17.11 12.10 0.82
N TRP A 462 16.38 13.09 0.31
CA TRP A 462 16.23 13.41 -1.12
C TRP A 462 17.19 14.49 -1.62
N ARG A 463 17.94 15.14 -0.73
CA ARG A 463 18.67 16.38 -1.01
C ARG A 463 19.87 16.16 -1.94
N PRO A 464 20.38 17.22 -2.62
CA PRO A 464 21.53 17.13 -3.51
C PRO A 464 22.71 16.35 -2.92
N GLY A 465 23.17 15.35 -3.66
CA GLY A 465 24.26 14.46 -3.23
C GLY A 465 23.86 13.17 -2.52
N THR A 466 22.56 12.94 -2.24
CA THR A 466 22.09 11.63 -1.73
C THR A 466 22.00 10.58 -2.85
N GLU A 467 21.81 9.31 -2.49
CA GLU A 467 21.61 8.24 -3.47
C GLU A 467 20.27 8.39 -4.21
N GLN A 468 19.23 8.80 -3.49
CA GLN A 468 17.92 9.12 -4.05
C GLN A 468 17.99 10.28 -5.04
N TYR A 469 18.66 11.38 -4.73
CA TYR A 469 18.80 12.51 -5.66
C TYR A 469 19.40 12.06 -7.00
N ARG A 470 20.46 11.23 -6.94
CA ARG A 470 21.07 10.62 -8.13
C ARG A 470 20.15 9.62 -8.83
N PHE A 471 19.22 8.98 -8.15
CA PHE A 471 18.17 8.18 -8.79
C PHE A 471 17.14 9.07 -9.50
N ILE A 472 16.62 10.11 -8.83
CA ILE A 472 15.63 11.04 -9.39
C ILE A 472 16.18 11.69 -10.66
N GLU A 473 17.41 12.23 -10.61
CA GLU A 473 18.06 12.81 -11.80
C GLU A 473 18.17 11.78 -12.95
N ARG A 474 18.58 10.53 -12.67
CA ARG A 474 18.64 9.47 -13.70
C ARG A 474 17.27 9.05 -14.24
N CYS A 475 16.22 9.08 -13.41
CA CYS A 475 14.85 8.77 -13.84
C CYS A 475 14.32 9.84 -14.79
N LEU A 476 14.51 11.11 -14.42
CA LEU A 476 14.11 12.29 -15.19
C LEU A 476 14.96 12.46 -16.48
N SER A 477 16.25 12.10 -16.45
CA SER A 477 17.16 12.27 -17.60
C SER A 477 17.12 11.14 -18.62
N SER A 478 16.46 10.01 -18.32
CA SER A 478 16.44 8.80 -19.17
C SER A 478 15.16 8.63 -19.98
N VAL A 479 14.22 9.59 -19.91
CA VAL A 479 13.00 9.57 -20.71
C VAL A 479 13.23 10.18 -22.09
N ASP A 480 12.75 9.50 -23.12
CA ASP A 480 12.63 10.07 -24.46
C ASP A 480 11.33 10.86 -24.53
N ARG A 481 11.40 12.19 -24.33
CA ARG A 481 10.21 13.08 -24.34
C ARG A 481 9.49 13.17 -25.69
N GLN A 482 10.08 12.69 -26.80
CA GLN A 482 9.35 12.58 -28.08
C GLN A 482 8.40 11.37 -28.06
N LYS A 483 8.77 10.28 -27.38
CA LYS A 483 7.95 9.07 -27.21
C LYS A 483 7.02 9.19 -26.01
N GLN A 484 7.56 9.61 -24.88
CA GLN A 484 6.87 9.71 -23.59
C GLN A 484 6.79 11.18 -23.18
N PRO A 485 5.85 11.95 -23.75
CA PRO A 485 5.74 13.38 -23.48
C PRO A 485 5.40 13.68 -22.02
N TRP A 486 4.66 12.82 -21.32
CA TRP A 486 4.20 13.08 -19.96
C TRP A 486 5.20 12.58 -18.91
N LEU A 487 5.93 13.51 -18.29
CA LEU A 487 6.91 13.26 -17.24
C LEU A 487 6.36 13.66 -15.87
N VAL A 488 6.06 12.65 -15.04
CA VAL A 488 5.35 12.81 -13.77
C VAL A 488 6.25 12.43 -12.58
N PHE A 489 6.33 13.30 -11.59
CA PHE A 489 7.01 13.05 -10.31
C PHE A 489 5.98 12.72 -9.22
N LEU A 490 6.23 11.69 -8.39
CA LEU A 490 5.27 11.18 -7.42
C LEU A 490 5.89 10.97 -6.02
N ALA A 491 5.25 11.52 -4.99
CA ALA A 491 5.77 11.55 -3.63
C ALA A 491 4.65 11.88 -2.61
N HIS A 492 4.35 11.06 -1.58
CA HIS A 492 3.43 11.29 -0.40
C HIS A 492 3.38 12.75 0.16
N ARG A 493 3.95 13.03 1.35
CA ARG A 493 4.21 14.38 1.88
C ARG A 493 4.80 15.38 0.89
N VAL A 494 4.51 16.66 1.12
CA VAL A 494 4.53 17.71 0.10
C VAL A 494 5.93 18.31 -0.07
N LEU A 495 6.62 17.97 -1.16
CA LEU A 495 7.92 18.55 -1.51
C LEU A 495 7.83 19.83 -2.37
N GLY A 496 6.63 20.29 -2.69
CA GLY A 496 6.41 21.40 -3.63
C GLY A 496 5.72 22.58 -2.97
N TYR A 497 4.40 22.49 -2.87
CA TYR A 497 3.53 23.57 -2.40
C TYR A 497 2.27 22.94 -1.80
N SER A 498 1.93 23.33 -0.56
CA SER A 498 0.58 23.23 -0.04
C SER A 498 0.31 24.32 0.99
N SER A 499 -0.91 24.86 0.97
CA SER A 499 -1.45 25.86 1.88
C SER A 499 -2.08 25.24 3.13
N CYS A 500 -1.58 24.08 3.59
CA CYS A 500 -2.14 23.41 4.75
C CYS A 500 -1.74 24.13 6.05
N ALA A 501 -2.69 24.25 6.98
CA ALA A 501 -2.50 24.99 8.23
C ALA A 501 -1.39 24.41 9.14
N TYR A 502 -1.02 23.13 8.97
CA TYR A 502 0.12 22.53 9.69
C TYR A 502 1.45 23.14 9.22
N TYR A 503 1.73 23.09 7.92
CA TYR A 503 2.92 23.73 7.34
C TYR A 503 2.95 25.24 7.63
N GLU A 504 1.81 25.93 7.48
CA GLU A 504 1.71 27.36 7.79
C GLU A 504 2.09 27.66 9.24
N SER A 505 1.65 26.82 10.19
CA SER A 505 1.99 26.98 11.63
C SER A 505 3.47 26.78 11.95
N GLU A 506 4.20 26.03 11.12
CA GLU A 506 5.65 25.90 11.18
C GLU A 506 6.40 26.97 10.36
N GLY A 507 5.68 27.86 9.65
CA GLY A 507 6.24 28.93 8.83
C GLY A 507 6.68 28.48 7.43
N THR A 508 6.12 27.39 6.91
CA THR A 508 6.43 26.81 5.60
C THR A 508 5.15 26.55 4.78
N PHE A 509 5.32 26.16 3.52
CA PHE A 509 4.23 25.78 2.59
C PHE A 509 4.57 24.45 1.89
N GLU A 510 5.31 23.59 2.60
CA GLU A 510 5.86 22.30 2.18
C GLU A 510 6.61 21.66 3.37
N GLU A 511 7.11 20.44 3.16
CA GLU A 511 8.23 19.89 3.93
C GLU A 511 9.49 20.76 3.81
N PRO A 512 10.07 21.24 4.92
CA PRO A 512 11.28 22.06 4.90
C PRO A 512 12.44 21.41 4.09
N MET A 513 13.03 22.19 3.17
CA MET A 513 14.00 21.76 2.15
C MET A 513 13.41 20.92 0.99
N GLY A 514 12.08 20.89 0.83
CA GLY A 514 11.37 20.17 -0.22
C GLY A 514 11.77 20.65 -1.61
N ARG A 515 11.27 21.82 -2.00
CA ARG A 515 11.46 22.36 -3.35
C ARG A 515 12.88 22.85 -3.57
N GLU A 516 13.57 23.42 -2.58
CA GLU A 516 14.95 23.93 -2.77
C GLU A 516 15.91 22.81 -3.14
N ALA A 517 15.66 21.58 -2.69
CA ALA A 517 16.44 20.41 -3.06
C ALA A 517 16.20 19.93 -4.50
N LEU A 518 14.96 19.97 -5.01
CA LEU A 518 14.56 19.22 -6.21
C LEU A 518 14.04 20.06 -7.37
N GLN A 519 13.62 21.32 -7.16
CA GLN A 519 13.02 22.13 -8.22
C GLN A 519 13.99 22.41 -9.38
N GLU A 520 15.30 22.43 -9.12
CA GLU A 520 16.30 22.51 -10.19
C GLU A 520 16.24 21.31 -11.13
N LEU A 521 16.05 20.08 -10.61
CA LEU A 521 15.85 18.89 -11.44
C LEU A 521 14.51 18.94 -12.19
N TRP A 522 13.43 19.30 -11.49
CA TRP A 522 12.09 19.40 -12.09
C TRP A 522 12.08 20.41 -13.26
N GLN A 523 12.70 21.57 -13.09
CA GLN A 523 12.81 22.59 -14.14
C GLN A 523 13.77 22.18 -15.27
N LYS A 524 14.94 21.59 -14.93
CA LYS A 524 15.95 21.13 -15.89
C LYS A 524 15.43 20.06 -16.85
N TYR A 525 14.62 19.13 -16.34
CA TYR A 525 14.04 18.03 -17.14
C TYR A 525 12.58 18.27 -17.57
N LYS A 526 12.01 19.42 -17.19
CA LYS A 526 10.62 19.83 -17.45
C LYS A 526 9.61 18.77 -16.98
N VAL A 527 9.60 18.46 -15.69
CA VAL A 527 8.51 17.69 -15.08
C VAL A 527 7.20 18.45 -15.30
N ASP A 528 6.20 17.78 -15.87
CA ASP A 528 4.94 18.42 -16.24
C ASP A 528 3.96 18.47 -15.07
N LEU A 529 4.00 17.43 -14.22
CA LEU A 529 3.15 17.26 -13.04
C LEU A 529 3.94 16.65 -11.89
N ALA A 530 3.76 17.19 -10.68
CA ALA A 530 4.22 16.60 -9.44
C ALA A 530 3.01 16.40 -8.51
N PHE A 531 2.76 15.17 -8.06
CA PHE A 531 1.63 14.84 -7.18
C PHE A 531 2.08 14.48 -5.77
N TYR A 532 1.29 14.96 -4.81
CA TYR A 532 1.47 14.78 -3.37
C TYR A 532 0.17 14.30 -2.70
N GLY A 533 0.33 13.61 -1.58
CA GLY A 533 -0.67 13.27 -0.57
C GLY A 533 -0.25 13.83 0.79
N HIS A 534 -0.44 13.06 1.88
CA HIS A 534 -0.22 13.40 3.31
C HIS A 534 -1.08 14.53 3.85
N VAL A 535 -1.21 15.62 3.11
CA VAL A 535 -2.23 16.63 3.38
C VAL A 535 -3.55 16.06 2.88
N HIS A 536 -4.49 15.78 3.79
CA HIS A 536 -5.77 15.12 3.49
C HIS A 536 -6.79 16.08 2.83
N SER A 537 -6.37 16.78 1.77
CA SER A 537 -7.20 17.66 0.94
C SER A 537 -6.68 17.67 -0.51
N TYR A 538 -7.46 18.25 -1.43
CA TYR A 538 -7.00 18.50 -2.79
C TYR A 538 -6.59 19.96 -2.97
N GLU A 539 -5.39 20.18 -3.49
CA GLU A 539 -4.85 21.48 -3.84
C GLU A 539 -4.13 21.38 -5.20
N ARG A 540 -4.19 22.44 -6.02
CA ARG A 540 -3.51 22.47 -7.33
C ARG A 540 -2.96 23.86 -7.62
N THR A 541 -1.65 23.92 -7.86
CA THR A 541 -0.96 25.17 -8.22
C THR A 541 -1.18 25.57 -9.68
N CYS A 542 -0.78 26.80 -9.99
CA CYS A 542 -0.37 27.19 -11.33
C CYS A 542 0.98 26.53 -11.72
N PRO A 543 1.42 26.60 -13.00
CA PRO A 543 2.80 26.33 -13.37
C PRO A 543 3.74 27.30 -12.62
N VAL A 544 4.61 26.75 -11.77
CA VAL A 544 5.34 27.52 -10.75
C VAL A 544 6.80 27.04 -10.61
N TYR A 545 7.72 27.99 -10.44
CA TYR A 545 9.13 27.73 -10.16
C TYR A 545 9.68 28.82 -9.25
N GLN A 546 10.47 28.46 -8.23
CA GLN A 546 11.01 29.40 -7.22
C GLN A 546 9.96 30.36 -6.63
N VAL A 547 8.78 29.82 -6.29
CA VAL A 547 7.62 30.57 -5.77
C VAL A 547 7.15 31.71 -6.71
N ARG A 548 7.34 31.55 -8.03
CA ARG A 548 6.89 32.49 -9.06
C ARG A 548 6.07 31.79 -10.14
N LEU A 549 5.01 32.47 -10.57
CA LEU A 549 4.23 32.12 -11.76
C LEU A 549 5.16 31.99 -12.98
N HIS A 550 5.19 30.83 -13.61
CA HIS A 550 5.82 30.66 -14.91
C HIS A 550 4.83 31.06 -16.00
N GLN A 551 5.01 32.25 -16.59
CA GLN A 551 4.16 32.71 -17.67
C GLN A 551 4.27 31.76 -18.87
N LEU A 552 3.16 31.08 -19.20
CA LEU A 552 3.04 30.34 -20.44
C LEU A 552 3.16 31.32 -21.63
N PRO A 553 3.90 30.98 -22.70
CA PRO A 553 3.90 31.79 -23.91
C PRO A 553 2.48 31.96 -24.45
N SER A 554 2.12 33.17 -24.89
CA SER A 554 0.79 33.57 -25.34
C SER A 554 0.32 32.93 -26.66
N THR A 555 0.97 31.83 -27.07
CA THR A 555 0.67 31.01 -28.24
C THR A 555 0.35 29.56 -27.87
N ALA A 556 0.45 29.18 -26.59
CA ALA A 556 -0.11 27.93 -26.09
C ALA A 556 -1.64 28.09 -26.02
N SER A 557 -2.36 27.54 -27.00
CA SER A 557 -3.83 27.52 -26.98
C SER A 557 -4.32 26.80 -25.73
N GLU A 558 -5.41 27.28 -25.13
CA GLU A 558 -6.01 26.72 -23.92
C GLU A 558 -6.51 25.28 -24.13
N GLN A 559 -5.61 24.30 -23.99
CA GLN A 559 -5.96 22.97 -23.55
C GLN A 559 -6.25 23.05 -22.05
N VAL A 560 -7.43 23.60 -21.72
CA VAL A 560 -7.99 23.49 -20.37
C VAL A 560 -8.12 22.00 -20.08
N LEU A 561 -7.35 21.50 -19.12
CA LEU A 561 -7.54 20.15 -18.58
C LEU A 561 -8.82 20.18 -17.74
N VAL A 562 -9.97 20.06 -18.42
CA VAL A 562 -11.29 19.94 -17.79
C VAL A 562 -11.38 18.55 -17.14
N ILE A 563 -10.81 18.45 -15.93
CA ILE A 563 -11.23 17.43 -14.98
C ILE A 563 -12.66 17.82 -14.61
N HIS A 564 -13.64 17.04 -15.09
CA HIS A 564 -15.03 17.22 -14.68
C HIS A 564 -15.12 17.01 -13.16
N PRO A 565 -15.59 17.99 -12.36
CA PRO A 565 -16.07 17.68 -11.03
C PRO A 565 -17.28 16.74 -11.19
N THR A 566 -17.25 15.60 -10.52
CA THR A 566 -18.43 14.74 -10.40
C THR A 566 -19.56 15.54 -9.77
N GLU A 567 -20.76 15.46 -10.35
CA GLU A 567 -21.89 16.33 -9.98
C GLU A 567 -22.13 16.36 -8.46
N SER A 568 -22.17 17.56 -7.90
CA SER A 568 -22.46 17.78 -6.49
C SER A 568 -23.91 17.38 -6.19
N LEU A 569 -24.13 16.28 -5.48
CA LEU A 569 -25.41 16.06 -4.80
C LEU A 569 -25.57 17.14 -3.73
N ASP A 570 -26.66 17.90 -3.84
CA ASP A 570 -27.03 18.98 -2.93
C ASP A 570 -27.25 18.46 -1.49
N CYS A 571 -26.25 18.60 -0.63
CA CYS A 571 -26.31 18.18 0.78
C CYS A 571 -26.89 19.28 1.69
N ASN A 572 -27.96 19.95 1.25
CA ASN A 572 -28.68 20.97 2.02
C ASN A 572 -29.91 20.38 2.72
N LEU A 573 -29.73 19.80 3.91
CA LEU A 573 -30.81 19.46 4.83
C LEU A 573 -30.88 20.48 5.98
N PRO A 574 -31.91 21.34 6.08
CA PRO A 574 -31.99 22.35 7.12
C PRO A 574 -32.29 21.75 8.50
N THR A 575 -31.51 22.16 9.50
CA THR A 575 -31.67 21.73 10.90
C THR A 575 -32.85 22.42 11.57
N ASN A 576 -34.03 21.78 11.57
CA ASN A 576 -35.06 21.82 12.62
C ASN A 576 -36.37 21.17 12.13
N PHE A 577 -36.95 20.25 12.89
CA PHE A 577 -38.39 20.24 13.19
C PHE A 577 -38.75 19.29 14.35
N SER A 578 -39.77 19.68 15.12
CA SER A 578 -40.35 18.91 16.23
C SER A 578 -41.30 17.80 15.76
N ALA A 579 -41.71 16.92 16.69
CA ALA A 579 -42.45 15.69 16.40
C ALA A 579 -43.96 15.85 16.10
N GLU A 580 -44.54 14.75 15.58
CA GLU A 580 -45.97 14.44 15.40
C GLU A 580 -46.75 15.12 14.23
N PRO A 581 -47.87 14.53 13.74
CA PRO A 581 -47.94 13.15 13.24
C PRO A 581 -48.68 13.04 11.88
N VAL A 582 -48.15 12.24 10.93
CA VAL A 582 -48.71 12.15 9.57
C VAL A 582 -50.00 11.31 9.49
N ARG A 583 -51.12 11.95 9.12
CA ARG A 583 -52.37 11.26 8.76
C ARG A 583 -52.33 10.70 7.33
N ARG A 584 -52.72 9.43 7.17
CA ARG A 584 -52.88 8.75 5.86
C ARG A 584 -53.90 9.46 4.96
N ARG A 585 -53.57 9.62 3.66
CA ARG A 585 -54.55 9.58 2.57
C ARG A 585 -54.03 8.74 1.40
N ARG A 586 -54.97 8.08 0.70
CA ARG A 586 -54.72 7.27 -0.50
C ARG A 586 -54.77 8.16 -1.74
N VAL A 587 -54.06 7.77 -2.80
CA VAL A 587 -54.35 8.20 -4.18
C VAL A 587 -54.40 6.94 -5.06
N GLY A 588 -55.42 6.85 -5.92
CA GLY A 588 -55.57 5.80 -6.93
C GLY A 588 -55.15 6.29 -8.34
N PRO A 589 -55.13 5.41 -9.35
CA PRO A 589 -54.60 5.74 -10.66
C PRO A 589 -55.51 6.67 -11.47
N LEU A 590 -54.89 7.59 -12.21
CA LEU A 590 -55.56 8.43 -13.22
C LEU A 590 -55.59 7.75 -14.60
N GLN A 591 -56.66 8.01 -15.36
CA GLN A 591 -56.93 7.39 -16.66
C GLN A 591 -56.50 8.26 -17.84
N ARG A 592 -56.41 7.66 -19.04
CA ARG A 592 -56.22 8.34 -20.32
C ARG A 592 -57.50 9.04 -20.80
N ALA A 593 -57.33 10.07 -21.63
CA ALA A 593 -58.37 10.58 -22.51
C ALA A 593 -58.52 9.74 -23.80
N VAL A 594 -59.72 9.85 -24.40
CA VAL A 594 -60.33 9.11 -25.54
C VAL A 594 -61.43 10.07 -26.09
N PRO A 595 -61.83 10.11 -27.39
CA PRO A 595 -61.76 9.06 -28.41
C PRO A 595 -61.17 9.42 -29.79
N GLY A 596 -61.04 8.38 -30.61
CA GLY A 596 -61.12 8.40 -32.07
C GLY A 596 -61.40 6.97 -32.56
N ASP A 597 -62.47 6.76 -33.31
CA ASP A 597 -62.84 5.45 -33.90
C ASP A 597 -61.90 5.09 -35.08
N ASP A 598 -61.76 3.86 -35.59
CA ASP A 598 -62.70 2.73 -35.68
C ASP A 598 -61.93 1.37 -35.86
N ALA A 599 -62.68 0.26 -35.90
CA ALA A 599 -62.43 -0.95 -36.69
C ALA A 599 -61.35 -2.00 -36.29
N ARG A 600 -61.86 -3.05 -35.60
CA ARG A 600 -61.71 -4.50 -35.93
C ARG A 600 -60.52 -5.35 -35.37
N ARG A 601 -60.92 -6.27 -34.46
CA ARG A 601 -60.60 -7.72 -34.35
C ARG A 601 -59.11 -8.18 -34.23
N GLY A 602 -58.71 -9.02 -33.26
CA GLY A 602 -59.39 -9.57 -32.07
C GLY A 602 -58.79 -10.90 -31.54
N ARG A 603 -59.03 -11.24 -30.25
CA ARG A 603 -58.61 -12.47 -29.51
C ARG A 603 -57.09 -12.57 -29.22
N ARG A 604 -56.53 -12.71 -27.99
CA ARG A 604 -56.97 -13.11 -26.61
C ARG A 604 -57.56 -14.53 -26.51
N ARG A 605 -57.21 -15.42 -25.57
CA ARG A 605 -56.28 -15.49 -24.38
C ARG A 605 -55.74 -16.96 -24.33
N GLY A 606 -54.76 -17.41 -23.52
CA GLY A 606 -54.64 -17.39 -22.05
C GLY A 606 -55.63 -18.39 -21.37
N SER A 607 -55.30 -19.18 -20.33
CA SER A 607 -54.04 -19.34 -19.55
C SER A 607 -54.19 -20.36 -18.38
N GLN A 608 -53.11 -21.06 -17.98
CA GLN A 608 -52.91 -21.74 -16.66
C GLN A 608 -53.85 -22.96 -16.32
N PRO A 609 -53.65 -23.72 -15.19
CA PRO A 609 -52.62 -23.67 -14.12
C PRO A 609 -51.89 -25.00 -13.74
N LEU A 610 -50.78 -24.84 -12.97
CA LEU A 610 -50.26 -25.63 -11.81
C LEU A 610 -50.48 -27.16 -11.67
N GLY A 611 -49.43 -27.96 -11.32
CA GLY A 611 -49.62 -29.41 -11.05
C GLY A 611 -48.48 -30.34 -10.55
N VAL A 612 -47.51 -29.89 -9.75
CA VAL A 612 -46.70 -30.68 -8.74
C VAL A 612 -46.31 -32.17 -9.00
N ARG A 613 -45.00 -32.41 -9.23
CA ARG A 613 -44.14 -33.58 -8.86
C ARG A 613 -44.32 -35.00 -9.49
N ARG A 614 -43.15 -35.47 -9.98
CA ARG A 614 -42.43 -36.76 -9.72
C ARG A 614 -42.56 -37.97 -10.66
N LEU A 615 -41.40 -38.63 -10.74
CA LEU A 615 -41.07 -40.04 -11.08
C LEU A 615 -40.90 -40.45 -12.55
N GLU A 616 -39.66 -40.95 -12.77
CA GLU A 616 -39.26 -42.09 -13.62
C GLU A 616 -39.28 -41.97 -15.16
N ASP A 617 -38.07 -42.00 -15.74
CA ASP A 617 -37.79 -42.57 -17.07
C ASP A 617 -38.31 -44.02 -17.14
N PRO A 618 -38.50 -44.60 -18.35
CA PRO A 618 -37.47 -45.57 -18.74
C PRO A 618 -37.22 -45.79 -20.25
N VAL A 619 -36.05 -46.37 -20.52
CA VAL A 619 -35.55 -47.11 -21.72
C VAL A 619 -35.39 -46.42 -23.10
N GLU A 620 -34.15 -46.54 -23.58
CA GLU A 620 -33.67 -46.70 -24.97
C GLU A 620 -34.16 -48.06 -25.59
N PRO A 621 -33.60 -48.68 -26.65
CA PRO A 621 -32.73 -48.22 -27.76
C PRO A 621 -33.16 -48.80 -29.16
N LEU A 622 -32.25 -48.69 -30.15
CA LEU A 622 -32.19 -49.48 -31.42
C LEU A 622 -33.21 -49.07 -32.53
N HIS A 623 -32.97 -49.27 -33.84
CA HIS A 623 -31.87 -49.95 -34.56
C HIS A 623 -31.67 -49.44 -36.02
N ARG A 624 -30.45 -49.62 -36.59
CA ARG A 624 -30.11 -49.96 -38.01
C ARG A 624 -30.89 -49.30 -39.17
N LEU A 625 -30.27 -48.62 -40.15
CA LEU A 625 -29.65 -49.24 -41.37
C LEU A 625 -28.97 -48.21 -42.32
N ARG A 626 -28.10 -48.70 -43.21
CA ARG A 626 -27.64 -48.13 -44.52
C ARG A 626 -27.95 -49.22 -45.61
N PRO A 627 -27.59 -49.15 -46.94
CA PRO A 627 -26.89 -48.12 -47.75
C PRO A 627 -27.40 -47.90 -49.22
N ARG A 628 -26.66 -47.09 -50.02
CA ARG A 628 -26.65 -46.97 -51.51
C ARG A 628 -27.87 -46.27 -52.17
N LEU A 629 -27.84 -45.60 -53.34
CA LEU A 629 -26.86 -44.99 -54.29
C LEU A 629 -27.70 -44.03 -55.23
N ARG A 630 -27.31 -43.36 -56.36
CA ARG A 630 -26.16 -43.30 -57.31
C ARG A 630 -26.21 -41.94 -58.12
N GLN A 631 -25.35 -41.78 -59.14
CA GLN A 631 -25.36 -40.76 -60.24
C GLN A 631 -24.85 -39.32 -59.94
N ALA A 632 -24.44 -38.51 -60.94
CA ALA A 632 -23.16 -38.58 -61.70
C ALA A 632 -22.91 -37.33 -62.63
N HIS A 633 -21.70 -37.24 -63.24
CA HIS A 633 -21.14 -36.24 -64.21
C HIS A 633 -20.41 -35.02 -63.57
N ARG A 634 -19.12 -34.69 -63.84
CA ARG A 634 -18.28 -34.44 -65.05
C ARG A 634 -18.36 -32.96 -65.51
N LEU A 635 -17.28 -32.19 -65.78
CA LEU A 635 -16.00 -32.43 -66.50
C LEU A 635 -14.73 -31.70 -65.91
N GLN A 636 -13.58 -31.84 -66.58
CA GLN A 636 -12.22 -31.22 -66.39
C GLN A 636 -11.76 -30.59 -67.76
N PRO A 637 -10.49 -30.17 -68.12
CA PRO A 637 -9.15 -30.36 -67.49
C PRO A 637 -8.04 -29.25 -67.72
N LEU A 638 -6.76 -29.66 -67.61
CA LEU A 638 -5.43 -29.02 -67.82
C LEU A 638 -4.79 -28.35 -66.56
N VAL A 639 -3.61 -28.72 -66.01
CA VAL A 639 -2.24 -29.13 -66.51
C VAL A 639 -1.33 -27.88 -66.66
N ALA A 640 -0.09 -27.79 -66.12
CA ALA A 640 0.98 -28.79 -66.01
C ALA A 640 1.78 -28.83 -64.67
N ALA A 641 2.87 -29.63 -64.62
CA ALA A 641 3.72 -29.88 -63.44
C ALA A 641 5.18 -30.28 -63.82
N VAL A 642 6.11 -30.29 -62.86
CA VAL A 642 7.44 -30.95 -62.93
C VAL A 642 7.77 -31.63 -61.58
N ARG A 643 8.43 -32.81 -61.58
CA ARG A 643 8.68 -33.67 -60.40
C ARG A 643 9.89 -34.60 -60.59
N VAL A 644 10.72 -34.78 -59.54
CA VAL A 644 11.94 -35.64 -59.44
C VAL A 644 12.17 -35.94 -57.93
N GLN A 645 12.55 -37.11 -57.39
CA GLN A 645 12.43 -38.53 -57.80
C GLN A 645 12.60 -39.46 -56.55
N GLU A 646 12.64 -40.80 -56.70
CA GLU A 646 12.64 -41.82 -55.63
C GLU A 646 13.73 -42.93 -55.88
N GLU A 647 14.20 -43.81 -54.97
CA GLU A 647 13.77 -44.21 -53.60
C GLU A 647 14.91 -44.60 -52.57
N PRO A 648 15.73 -45.69 -52.68
CA PRO A 648 15.90 -46.58 -51.50
C PRO A 648 17.29 -47.13 -51.08
N ARG A 649 17.46 -47.50 -49.78
CA ARG A 649 17.55 -48.92 -49.29
C ARG A 649 17.84 -49.17 -47.77
N ARG A 650 17.27 -50.29 -47.25
CA ARG A 650 17.73 -51.21 -46.15
C ARG A 650 17.59 -50.87 -44.63
N GLN A 651 16.36 -51.04 -44.11
CA GLN A 651 15.89 -52.14 -43.22
C GLN A 651 16.79 -52.82 -42.12
N ARG A 652 16.16 -53.13 -40.94
CA ARG A 652 16.50 -54.11 -39.83
C ARG A 652 17.32 -53.57 -38.62
N VAL A 653 17.18 -54.03 -37.36
CA VAL A 653 16.19 -54.87 -36.59
C VAL A 653 16.26 -54.54 -35.06
N ARG A 654 15.33 -55.05 -34.23
CA ARG A 654 15.16 -54.83 -32.75
C ARG A 654 16.06 -55.76 -31.86
N PRO A 655 15.77 -56.02 -30.55
CA PRO A 655 16.10 -55.27 -29.31
C PRO A 655 16.84 -56.14 -28.23
N PHE A 656 16.97 -55.72 -26.94
CA PHE A 656 16.50 -56.47 -25.73
C PHE A 656 16.77 -55.77 -24.35
N HIS A 657 16.16 -56.34 -23.31
CA HIS A 657 15.81 -55.85 -21.95
C HIS A 657 16.87 -55.68 -20.82
N HIS A 658 16.47 -54.93 -19.77
CA HIS A 658 16.72 -55.13 -18.32
C HIS A 658 18.18 -55.03 -17.76
N LEU A 659 18.47 -54.90 -16.45
CA LEU A 659 17.65 -54.84 -15.20
C LEU A 659 18.32 -53.86 -14.19
N ALA A 660 17.80 -53.72 -12.96
CA ALA A 660 18.27 -52.72 -11.97
C ALA A 660 18.68 -53.34 -10.61
N ARG A 661 19.66 -52.71 -9.91
CA ARG A 661 19.74 -52.57 -8.43
C ARG A 661 20.99 -51.80 -7.93
N LEU A 662 20.84 -51.14 -6.78
CA LEU A 662 21.88 -50.62 -5.87
C LEU A 662 22.16 -51.68 -4.75
N PRO A 663 23.08 -51.51 -3.75
CA PRO A 663 23.97 -50.37 -3.41
C PRO A 663 25.46 -50.75 -3.11
N GLY A 664 26.31 -49.77 -2.76
CA GLY A 664 27.66 -50.03 -2.19
C GLY A 664 28.47 -48.78 -1.79
N ARG A 665 29.20 -48.84 -0.67
CA ARG A 665 30.14 -47.82 -0.11
C ARG A 665 31.60 -48.27 -0.33
N PRO A 666 32.62 -47.38 -0.39
CA PRO A 666 33.19 -46.69 0.78
C PRO A 666 33.60 -45.21 0.46
N ARG A 667 34.48 -44.44 1.13
CA ARG A 667 35.32 -44.57 2.35
C ARG A 667 35.44 -43.17 3.04
N LEU A 668 36.49 -42.90 3.82
CA LEU A 668 36.88 -41.58 4.37
C LEU A 668 38.42 -41.46 4.38
N LEU A 669 38.95 -40.22 4.45
CA LEU A 669 40.00 -39.85 5.42
C LEU A 669 40.01 -38.33 5.74
N ARG A 670 40.91 -37.87 6.62
CA ARG A 670 40.84 -36.59 7.39
C ARG A 670 42.25 -36.00 7.61
N ARG A 671 42.35 -34.75 8.14
CA ARG A 671 43.51 -34.00 8.74
C ARG A 671 44.24 -32.99 7.83
N GLN A 672 44.88 -31.89 8.30
CA GLN A 672 44.83 -31.09 9.56
C GLN A 672 45.41 -29.65 9.35
N LEU A 673 45.29 -28.78 10.37
CA LEU A 673 45.83 -27.40 10.54
C LEU A 673 47.18 -27.39 11.34
N PRO A 674 47.87 -26.25 11.66
CA PRO A 674 47.94 -24.85 11.14
C PRO A 674 49.44 -24.52 10.77
N PRO A 675 50.21 -23.45 11.18
CA PRO A 675 49.95 -22.05 11.62
C PRO A 675 50.92 -20.90 11.11
N ASP A 676 50.47 -19.63 11.29
CA ASP A 676 51.17 -18.40 11.80
C ASP A 676 52.27 -17.48 11.15
N HIS A 677 52.14 -16.19 11.53
CA HIS A 677 53.12 -15.12 11.85
C HIS A 677 53.75 -14.09 10.84
N THR A 678 53.17 -12.86 10.86
CA THR A 678 53.77 -11.50 11.08
C THR A 678 54.85 -10.81 10.19
N GLY A 679 54.58 -9.52 9.86
CA GLY A 679 55.53 -8.41 9.65
C GLY A 679 55.50 -7.75 8.24
N LEU A 680 55.94 -6.50 7.96
CA LEU A 680 56.06 -5.18 8.63
C LEU A 680 56.72 -4.19 7.60
N MET A 681 56.68 -2.87 7.83
CA MET A 681 57.40 -1.78 7.11
C MET A 681 56.89 -1.28 5.71
N LYS A 682 57.62 -0.30 5.12
CA LYS A 682 57.12 0.89 4.39
C LYS A 682 58.00 1.29 3.14
N PRO A 683 57.66 2.34 2.34
CA PRO A 683 58.06 2.44 0.91
C PRO A 683 59.23 3.38 0.55
N HIS A 684 59.79 3.21 -0.66
CA HIS A 684 60.58 4.11 -1.55
C HIS A 684 60.96 3.28 -2.83
N ASP A 685 61.35 3.78 -4.02
CA ASP A 685 61.19 5.06 -4.74
C ASP A 685 61.52 4.88 -6.26
N ARG A 686 61.16 5.86 -7.13
CA ARG A 686 61.70 6.26 -8.47
C ARG A 686 62.10 5.25 -9.59
N GLY A 687 61.73 5.62 -10.83
CA GLY A 687 62.47 5.36 -12.10
C GLY A 687 61.81 4.37 -13.08
N GLY A 688 61.90 4.51 -14.42
CA GLY A 688 62.47 5.57 -15.27
C GLY A 688 62.69 5.11 -16.74
N PHE A 689 62.85 6.04 -17.70
CA PHE A 689 63.20 5.84 -19.14
C PHE A 689 62.10 5.24 -20.07
N HIS A 690 62.04 5.47 -21.41
CA HIS A 690 62.76 6.42 -22.30
C HIS A 690 61.92 6.87 -23.54
N PHE A 691 62.56 7.64 -24.44
CA PHE A 691 62.11 8.35 -25.66
C PHE A 691 61.78 7.38 -26.86
N SER A 692 61.36 7.76 -28.09
CA SER A 692 61.57 9.00 -28.89
C SER A 692 60.59 9.28 -30.07
N ASP A 693 60.24 10.56 -30.25
CA ASP A 693 60.23 11.42 -31.48
C ASP A 693 59.73 10.98 -32.88
N LYS A 694 58.83 11.83 -33.43
CA LYS A 694 58.87 12.63 -34.70
C LYS A 694 57.56 13.47 -34.78
N GLY A 695 57.47 14.74 -35.21
CA GLY A 695 58.27 15.61 -36.08
C GLY A 695 57.57 15.72 -37.46
N PHE A 696 57.20 16.87 -38.07
CA PHE A 696 57.54 18.32 -37.91
C PHE A 696 56.34 19.23 -38.35
N GLY A 697 56.43 20.57 -38.15
CA GLY A 697 55.52 21.61 -38.73
C GLY A 697 56.11 22.29 -40.00
N PRO A 698 55.93 23.62 -40.28
CA PRO A 698 55.16 24.69 -39.60
C PRO A 698 54.49 25.74 -40.57
N CYS A 699 54.39 27.02 -40.15
CA CYS A 699 54.01 28.27 -40.89
C CYS A 699 52.51 28.59 -41.12
N GLY A 700 52.05 29.86 -41.15
CA GLY A 700 52.71 31.14 -40.74
C GLY A 700 52.10 32.43 -41.34
N GLY A 701 51.63 33.37 -40.49
CA GLY A 701 51.19 34.75 -40.83
C GLY A 701 49.72 34.89 -41.34
N SER A 702 48.99 36.03 -41.31
CA SER A 702 48.99 37.33 -40.57
C SER A 702 48.61 38.48 -41.52
N LEU A 703 47.48 39.18 -41.31
CA LEU A 703 47.34 40.66 -41.39
C LEU A 703 45.91 41.19 -41.11
N ALA A 704 45.86 42.41 -40.56
CA ALA A 704 44.81 43.44 -40.36
C ALA A 704 43.31 43.20 -40.70
N GLY A 705 42.35 43.83 -39.98
CA GLY A 705 42.46 44.71 -38.81
C GLY A 705 41.25 45.65 -38.57
N GLN A 706 41.28 46.42 -37.46
CA GLN A 706 40.29 47.43 -37.00
C GLN A 706 38.90 46.89 -36.57
N GLN A 707 38.10 47.46 -35.65
CA GLN A 707 38.16 48.47 -34.56
C GLN A 707 36.88 48.24 -33.67
N ARG A 708 36.61 48.73 -32.44
CA ARG A 708 37.22 49.69 -31.49
C ARG A 708 36.64 49.45 -30.05
N PHE A 709 37.49 49.40 -29.01
CA PHE A 709 37.33 49.96 -27.62
C PHE A 709 36.07 49.66 -26.75
N LYS A 710 36.03 49.82 -25.40
CA LYS A 710 37.02 49.65 -24.30
C LYS A 710 36.29 49.62 -22.92
N LEU A 711 36.51 48.55 -22.15
CA LEU A 711 36.94 48.48 -20.73
C LEU A 711 36.80 49.72 -19.79
N LEU A 712 36.23 49.54 -18.58
CA LEU A 712 36.87 49.89 -17.27
C LEU A 712 36.20 49.28 -16.01
N TYR A 713 36.95 49.32 -14.88
CA TYR A 713 36.63 48.88 -13.50
C TYR A 713 35.96 49.98 -12.65
N ILE A 714 35.26 49.59 -11.57
CA ILE A 714 35.17 50.34 -10.28
C ILE A 714 35.23 49.34 -9.09
N VAL A 715 35.71 49.80 -7.92
CA VAL A 715 35.79 49.06 -6.64
C VAL A 715 35.15 49.87 -5.49
N PHE A 716 34.60 49.15 -4.50
CA PHE A 716 34.02 49.56 -3.19
C PHE A 716 34.18 50.99 -2.65
N PHE A 717 33.10 51.46 -1.99
CA PHE A 717 33.16 52.17 -0.70
C PHE A 717 31.94 51.84 0.19
N PHE A 718 32.08 51.99 1.52
CA PHE A 718 31.03 51.90 2.57
C PHE A 718 30.74 53.30 3.15
N PHE A 719 29.55 53.54 3.74
CA PHE A 719 29.37 54.10 5.11
C PHE A 719 27.87 54.13 5.57
N PHE A 720 27.54 54.82 6.67
CA PHE A 720 26.42 54.51 7.62
C PHE A 720 25.16 55.42 7.57
N SER A 721 24.01 54.79 7.86
CA SER A 721 22.86 55.14 8.75
C SER A 721 22.40 56.59 9.03
N PHE A 722 21.06 56.85 9.04
CA PHE A 722 20.16 57.00 10.24
C PHE A 722 18.88 57.88 10.06
N PHE A 723 17.80 57.49 10.79
CA PHE A 723 16.63 58.26 11.32
C PHE A 723 15.51 58.88 10.43
N GLY A 724 14.27 58.85 10.99
CA GLY A 724 13.06 59.62 10.61
C GLY A 724 11.93 58.76 9.98
N SER A 725 10.87 58.30 10.67
CA SER A 725 9.72 58.97 11.33
C SER A 725 8.56 59.38 10.39
N ALA A 726 7.33 58.91 10.70
CA ALA A 726 6.04 59.09 9.99
C ALA A 726 5.40 60.50 10.26
N PRO A 727 4.17 60.89 9.77
CA PRO A 727 3.07 60.08 9.18
C PRO A 727 2.17 60.67 8.04
N ILE A 728 1.29 59.80 7.50
CA ILE A 728 -0.11 60.00 6.99
C ILE A 728 -0.47 61.28 6.19
N ASN A 729 -0.86 61.13 4.91
CA ASN A 729 -2.23 61.42 4.42
C ASN A 729 -2.52 60.93 2.97
N GLU A 730 -3.77 61.07 2.51
CA GLU A 730 -4.40 60.45 1.32
C GLU A 730 -4.07 61.08 -0.06
N ALA A 731 -4.15 60.30 -1.16
CA ALA A 731 -4.79 60.69 -2.44
C ALA A 731 -4.87 59.56 -3.51
N PHE A 732 -6.10 59.11 -3.79
CA PHE A 732 -6.66 58.50 -5.03
C PHE A 732 -5.81 58.04 -6.25
N SER A 733 -5.99 56.74 -6.57
CA SER A 733 -6.54 56.22 -7.86
C SER A 733 -5.64 55.67 -9.01
N LEU A 734 -6.29 54.79 -9.81
CA LEU A 734 -5.94 54.23 -11.13
C LEU A 734 -4.81 53.17 -11.21
N LEU A 735 -5.22 51.88 -11.21
CA LEU A 735 -4.76 50.77 -12.07
C LEU A 735 -5.79 49.60 -11.96
N PRO A 736 -5.87 48.65 -12.91
CA PRO A 736 -7.01 47.72 -13.06
C PRO A 736 -6.96 46.50 -12.12
N PRO A 737 -8.10 45.81 -11.92
CA PRO A 737 -8.16 44.62 -11.06
C PRO A 737 -7.39 43.42 -11.64
N LEU A 738 -6.67 42.72 -10.78
CA LEU A 738 -6.18 41.37 -11.02
C LEU A 738 -7.34 40.35 -10.87
N PRO A 739 -7.36 39.24 -11.63
CA PRO A 739 -8.35 38.19 -11.42
C PRO A 739 -8.11 37.51 -10.06
N ALA A 740 -9.16 37.37 -9.26
CA ALA A 740 -9.09 36.66 -7.98
C ALA A 740 -8.96 35.14 -8.22
N CYS A 741 -8.08 34.48 -7.47
CA CYS A 741 -8.18 33.04 -7.29
C CYS A 741 -9.28 32.77 -6.25
N GLU A 742 -10.31 32.02 -6.61
CA GLU A 742 -11.35 31.61 -5.67
C GLU A 742 -10.78 30.59 -4.68
N THR A 743 -10.52 31.03 -3.45
CA THR A 743 -10.16 30.15 -2.33
C THR A 743 -11.41 29.86 -1.51
N MET A 744 -12.09 28.74 -1.80
CA MET A 744 -13.21 28.27 -0.95
C MET A 744 -12.67 27.68 0.36
N LEU A 745 -12.43 28.55 1.34
CA LEU A 745 -12.18 28.17 2.72
C LEU A 745 -13.47 27.69 3.39
N PHE A 746 -13.70 26.37 3.41
CA PHE A 746 -14.65 25.76 4.33
C PHE A 746 -14.01 25.64 5.72
N TYR A 747 -14.42 26.53 6.63
CA TYR A 747 -14.28 26.33 8.08
C TYR A 747 -15.49 25.50 8.60
N PRO A 748 -15.36 24.79 9.73
CA PRO A 748 -16.21 23.65 10.10
C PRO A 748 -17.60 24.02 10.67
#